data_AF-A0A8T2QM45-F1
#
_entry.id   AF-A0A8T2QM45-F1
#
_cell.length_a   1.000
_cell.length_b   1.000
_cell.length_c   1.000
_cell.angle_alpha   90.00
_cell.angle_beta   90.00
_cell.angle_gamma   90.00
#
_symmetry.space_group_name_H-M   'P 1'
#
loop_
_entity.id
_entity.type
_entity.pdbx_description
1 polymer ?
#
loop_
_entity_poly.entity_id
_entity_poly.type
_entity_poly.pdbx_seq_one_letter_code
_entity_poly.pdbx_strand_id
1 'polypeptide(L)'
;MLVQEERSHLGNGVSALAIDKPESEIKINFRSGYLRSQLMKKDPALFSRKGTLFDYFYENYGRVGVVGLIFFSLLILILVNNKGDSPALLCIKPASKEHEANPFPNVAFGNVAPIKDTSRFHVVHADKWIVVAASGSPTENVLAMVKMQGWQVLAVGDSHTPANWDARGAIFLSVEQQAALKYEVLAHLPFTSHVRKSVGYLFAIQHGAKVIYDGDENTFIPGHDLNYVFDVALLKSQNQTTTKLLQFVTLPNRSIINPYIHFGQHSVWPRGLPLESVSSINPEIYYDSIPSGKQWIQQGIANGLPDVDSIFYQTRKSITESINIKFDSHAPPVAVPQGTMAPINHLNTLFHYPAFWALMLPVSVNPQVSDIFRGFWAQRLLWDIGGCVAIYPPSVHRIDSGKQISYEEEKDLHENAERLINFLVDWKPRKSAFFMRVLELSHSLAEAGFWTTQDVEFTAAWLKDLVSVGYKEPALHVSSVDRKVPSLNELDHMEFVPLSLPSIYLGVKEASTVVSEVGNLLKWRQFYGHIVLILECTWPVDGTALGWRMLYGRIFQKVVLLSNMSDSSQGVEANADWQTFKLLAQIYQRYPKAEGFLYMKDNILLNYWNLLQANKTRLWNLRRIVSIPARLLWLMLKSQHLCPMVFFRFLKLGSW
;
A
#
# COMPACT_ATOMS: atom_id res chain seq x y z
N MET A 1 -40.68 -12.67 -29.46
CA MET A 1 -40.96 -13.74 -30.45
C MET A 1 -40.04 -14.88 -30.08
N LEU A 2 -40.55 -15.84 -29.28
CA LEU A 2 -41.11 -17.14 -29.74
C LEU A 2 -39.95 -18.03 -30.20
N VAL A 3 -39.62 -19.20 -29.61
CA VAL A 3 -40.42 -20.30 -29.00
C VAL A 3 -39.44 -21.09 -28.07
N GLN A 4 -39.69 -21.30 -26.76
CA GLN A 4 -40.48 -22.37 -26.08
C GLN A 4 -39.95 -23.81 -26.32
N GLU A 5 -39.47 -24.49 -25.27
CA GLU A 5 -40.17 -25.56 -24.47
C GLU A 5 -40.10 -26.95 -25.16
N GLU A 6 -39.89 -28.11 -24.54
CA GLU A 6 -40.30 -28.72 -23.26
C GLU A 6 -39.39 -29.95 -22.98
N ARG A 7 -38.90 -30.22 -21.76
CA ARG A 7 -39.44 -31.14 -20.72
C ARG A 7 -39.88 -32.53 -21.22
N SER A 8 -39.34 -33.62 -20.70
CA SER A 8 -39.83 -34.36 -19.50
C SER A 8 -39.18 -35.77 -19.56
N HIS A 9 -38.96 -36.60 -18.54
CA HIS A 9 -39.73 -36.96 -17.36
C HIS A 9 -38.81 -37.64 -16.32
N LEU A 10 -39.12 -37.42 -15.04
CA LEU A 10 -38.68 -38.23 -13.90
C LEU A 10 -39.28 -39.64 -13.94
N GLY A 11 -38.56 -40.60 -13.35
CA GLY A 11 -39.11 -41.90 -12.91
C GLY A 11 -38.20 -42.58 -11.88
N ASN A 12 -38.57 -42.45 -10.62
CA ASN A 12 -37.92 -43.04 -9.44
C ASN A 12 -38.01 -44.58 -9.40
N GLY A 13 -37.01 -45.23 -8.77
CA GLY A 13 -37.05 -46.65 -8.45
C GLY A 13 -35.94 -47.09 -7.49
N VAL A 14 -36.22 -46.94 -6.19
CA VAL A 14 -35.54 -47.50 -4.98
C VAL A 14 -35.60 -49.04 -5.06
N SER A 15 -34.63 -49.90 -4.68
CA SER A 15 -34.04 -50.29 -3.37
C SER A 15 -33.13 -51.52 -3.65
N ALA A 16 -31.87 -51.60 -3.19
CA ALA A 16 -31.36 -52.06 -1.88
C ALA A 16 -31.10 -53.59 -1.75
N LEU A 17 -30.02 -53.92 -1.01
CA LEU A 17 -29.46 -55.22 -0.55
C LEU A 17 -28.20 -55.68 -1.35
N ALA A 18 -26.96 -55.38 -0.93
CA ALA A 18 -26.19 -55.85 0.25
C ALA A 18 -25.58 -57.26 0.08
N ILE A 19 -24.25 -57.35 0.29
CA ILE A 19 -23.47 -58.37 1.06
C ILE A 19 -22.08 -58.64 0.43
N ASP A 20 -21.06 -58.27 1.22
CA ASP A 20 -19.71 -58.83 1.49
C ASP A 20 -18.67 -59.29 0.43
N LYS A 21 -17.41 -58.93 0.80
CA LYS A 21 -16.03 -59.28 0.34
C LYS A 21 -15.74 -60.82 0.27
N PRO A 22 -14.53 -61.36 -0.11
CA PRO A 22 -13.18 -60.77 -0.29
C PRO A 22 -12.31 -61.32 -1.47
N GLU A 23 -11.06 -60.85 -1.47
CA GLU A 23 -9.80 -61.23 -2.17
C GLU A 23 -9.57 -62.71 -2.56
N SER A 24 -8.86 -62.93 -3.69
CA SER A 24 -7.72 -63.87 -3.78
C SER A 24 -6.95 -63.76 -5.12
N GLU A 25 -5.61 -63.63 -5.02
CA GLU A 25 -4.62 -63.74 -6.09
C GLU A 25 -4.61 -65.11 -6.78
N ILE A 26 -4.37 -65.17 -8.11
CA ILE A 26 -3.73 -66.34 -8.75
C ILE A 26 -2.77 -65.90 -9.87
N LYS A 27 -1.48 -66.25 -9.69
CA LYS A 27 -0.38 -66.26 -10.68
C LYS A 27 -0.61 -67.31 -11.76
N ILE A 28 -0.32 -67.02 -13.04
CA ILE A 28 0.01 -68.07 -14.03
C ILE A 28 1.21 -67.64 -14.90
N ASN A 29 2.13 -68.60 -15.04
CA ASN A 29 3.49 -68.51 -15.52
C ASN A 29 3.62 -69.00 -16.99
N PHE A 30 4.62 -68.48 -17.70
CA PHE A 30 4.87 -68.69 -19.14
C PHE A 30 5.26 -70.15 -19.51
N ARG A 31 4.75 -70.65 -20.65
CA ARG A 31 5.41 -71.72 -21.41
C ARG A 31 5.47 -71.40 -22.91
N SER A 32 6.71 -71.17 -23.35
CA SER A 32 7.18 -71.14 -24.73
C SER A 32 6.88 -72.46 -25.45
N GLY A 33 6.12 -72.42 -26.54
CA GLY A 33 5.85 -73.60 -27.34
C GLY A 33 4.97 -73.39 -28.57
N TYR A 34 4.22 -72.29 -28.62
CA TYR A 34 3.21 -72.09 -29.66
C TYR A 34 3.68 -71.29 -30.89
N LEU A 35 4.70 -70.43 -30.76
CA LEU A 35 5.21 -69.62 -31.88
C LEU A 35 6.22 -70.35 -32.79
N ARG A 36 6.70 -71.53 -32.40
CA ARG A 36 7.71 -72.30 -33.16
C ARG A 36 7.10 -73.21 -34.24
N SER A 37 5.77 -73.42 -34.25
CA SER A 37 5.09 -74.33 -35.20
C SER A 37 4.44 -73.64 -36.41
N GLN A 38 4.38 -72.30 -36.44
CA GLN A 38 3.76 -71.53 -37.53
C GLN A 38 4.77 -70.96 -38.55
N LEU A 39 6.07 -70.95 -38.23
CA LEU A 39 7.15 -70.47 -39.11
C LEU A 39 7.78 -71.56 -40.02
N MET A 40 7.26 -72.79 -39.98
CA MET A 40 7.82 -73.96 -40.69
C MET A 40 6.97 -74.45 -41.88
N LYS A 41 6.18 -73.57 -42.51
CA LYS A 41 5.41 -73.90 -43.74
C LYS A 41 5.32 -72.71 -44.70
N LYS A 42 6.41 -72.41 -45.41
CA LYS A 42 6.44 -71.89 -46.80
C LYS A 42 7.89 -71.76 -47.26
N ASP A 43 8.21 -72.45 -48.36
CA ASP A 43 9.42 -72.39 -49.20
C ASP A 43 10.76 -72.95 -48.68
N PRO A 44 11.14 -74.19 -49.07
CA PRO A 44 12.44 -74.79 -48.81
C PRO A 44 13.39 -74.57 -50.00
N ALA A 45 13.79 -73.33 -50.30
CA ALA A 45 14.80 -73.07 -51.35
C ALA A 45 15.54 -71.72 -51.26
N LEU A 46 15.64 -71.08 -50.10
CA LEU A 46 16.42 -69.84 -49.93
C LEU A 46 17.24 -69.85 -48.64
N PHE A 47 18.20 -70.78 -48.58
CA PHE A 47 19.30 -70.74 -47.60
C PHE A 47 20.62 -71.06 -48.32
N SER A 48 21.16 -70.06 -49.01
CA SER A 48 22.59 -70.02 -49.36
C SER A 48 23.02 -68.59 -49.74
N ARG A 49 23.05 -67.71 -48.73
CA ARG A 49 23.98 -66.57 -48.69
C ARG A 49 24.06 -66.08 -47.25
N LYS A 50 25.27 -66.13 -46.68
CA LYS A 50 25.59 -65.52 -45.39
C LYS A 50 25.47 -63.99 -45.55
N GLY A 51 24.32 -63.43 -45.17
CA GLY A 51 24.11 -61.98 -45.02
C GLY A 51 24.25 -61.58 -43.56
N THR A 52 25.03 -60.54 -43.30
CA THR A 52 25.29 -60.00 -41.97
C THR A 52 24.06 -59.26 -41.43
N LEU A 53 23.93 -59.11 -40.10
CA LEU A 53 22.87 -58.30 -39.44
C LEU A 53 22.73 -56.91 -40.08
N PHE A 54 23.84 -56.35 -40.56
CA PHE A 54 23.90 -55.08 -41.28
C PHE A 54 23.09 -55.04 -42.58
N ASP A 55 23.03 -56.14 -43.34
CA ASP A 55 22.29 -56.19 -44.61
C ASP A 55 20.77 -56.15 -44.36
N TYR A 56 20.31 -56.78 -43.28
CA TYR A 56 18.90 -56.74 -42.85
C TYR A 56 18.48 -55.34 -42.39
N PHE A 57 19.36 -54.64 -41.66
CA PHE A 57 19.12 -53.25 -41.24
C PHE A 57 19.14 -52.27 -42.42
N TYR A 58 19.96 -52.52 -43.45
CA TYR A 58 20.01 -51.67 -44.65
C TYR A 58 18.77 -51.83 -45.52
N GLU A 59 18.29 -53.06 -45.75
CA GLU A 59 17.09 -53.31 -46.54
C GLU A 59 15.78 -52.92 -45.83
N ASN A 60 15.75 -52.93 -44.49
CA ASN A 60 14.54 -52.62 -43.71
C ASN A 60 14.64 -51.32 -42.89
N TYR A 61 15.55 -50.41 -43.24
CA TYR A 61 15.82 -49.17 -42.49
C TYR A 61 14.54 -48.37 -42.18
N GLY A 62 13.64 -48.24 -43.15
CA GLY A 62 12.35 -47.56 -42.96
C GLY A 62 11.43 -48.23 -41.94
N ARG A 63 11.38 -49.57 -41.91
CA ARG A 63 10.54 -50.32 -40.96
C ARG A 63 11.16 -50.34 -39.56
N VAL A 64 12.48 -50.44 -39.46
CA VAL A 64 13.23 -50.34 -38.20
C VAL A 64 13.08 -48.93 -37.61
N GLY A 65 13.14 -47.89 -38.44
CA GLY A 65 12.90 -46.51 -38.01
C GLY A 65 11.49 -46.29 -37.45
N VAL A 66 10.46 -46.86 -38.10
CA VAL A 66 9.07 -46.79 -37.61
C VAL A 66 8.89 -47.53 -36.29
N VAL A 67 9.45 -48.74 -36.15
CA VAL A 67 9.40 -49.49 -34.88
C VAL A 67 10.16 -48.77 -33.78
N GLY A 68 11.30 -48.15 -34.10
CA GLY A 68 12.05 -47.30 -33.18
C GLY A 68 11.26 -46.09 -32.70
N LEU A 69 10.55 -45.40 -33.61
CA LEU A 69 9.69 -44.26 -33.28
C LEU A 69 8.48 -44.68 -32.42
N ILE A 70 7.87 -45.83 -32.70
CA ILE A 70 6.78 -46.36 -31.88
C ILE A 70 7.29 -46.71 -30.47
N PHE A 71 8.46 -47.32 -30.36
CA PHE A 71 9.08 -47.65 -29.08
C PHE A 71 9.45 -46.38 -28.29
N PHE A 72 9.99 -45.36 -28.96
CA PHE A 72 10.29 -44.06 -28.34
C PHE A 72 9.02 -43.34 -27.88
N SER A 73 7.96 -43.40 -28.68
CA SER A 73 6.66 -42.81 -28.34
C SER A 73 6.04 -43.51 -27.13
N LEU A 74 6.10 -44.84 -27.06
CA LEU A 74 5.66 -45.63 -25.91
C LEU A 74 6.50 -45.36 -24.67
N LEU A 75 7.82 -45.19 -24.82
CA LEU A 75 8.73 -44.84 -23.72
C LEU A 75 8.38 -43.45 -23.16
N ILE A 76 8.13 -42.47 -24.03
CA ILE A 76 7.69 -41.13 -23.62
C ILE A 76 6.34 -41.21 -22.91
N LEU A 77 5.39 -42.00 -23.44
CA LEU A 77 4.08 -42.15 -22.83
C LEU A 77 4.16 -42.80 -21.44
N ILE A 78 5.01 -43.80 -21.26
CA ILE A 78 5.27 -44.43 -19.94
C ILE A 78 5.95 -43.44 -18.98
N LEU A 79 6.89 -42.63 -19.46
CA LEU A 79 7.55 -41.59 -18.64
C LEU A 79 6.60 -40.47 -18.23
N VAL A 80 5.63 -40.13 -19.09
CA VAL A 80 4.59 -39.13 -18.81
C VAL A 80 3.51 -39.70 -17.88
N ASN A 81 3.07 -40.95 -18.07
CA ASN A 81 2.03 -41.57 -17.24
C ASN A 81 2.52 -42.01 -15.85
N ASN A 82 3.82 -42.29 -15.67
CA ASN A 82 4.39 -42.57 -14.34
C ASN A 82 4.68 -41.30 -13.53
N LYS A 83 4.44 -40.11 -14.07
CA LYS A 83 4.41 -38.84 -13.33
C LYS A 83 2.97 -38.39 -13.17
N GLY A 84 2.23 -39.07 -12.31
CA GLY A 84 0.97 -38.58 -11.77
C GLY A 84 1.20 -37.30 -10.96
N ASP A 85 0.42 -36.26 -11.31
CA ASP A 85 0.04 -35.09 -10.52
C ASP A 85 1.15 -34.21 -9.89
N SER A 86 1.77 -33.38 -10.73
CA SER A 86 2.13 -31.99 -10.37
C SER A 86 2.60 -31.19 -11.60
N PRO A 87 1.94 -30.08 -11.97
CA PRO A 87 2.36 -29.22 -13.09
C PRO A 87 3.51 -28.30 -12.67
N ALA A 88 4.63 -28.88 -12.21
CA ALA A 88 5.76 -28.13 -11.65
C ALA A 88 7.09 -28.36 -12.37
N LEU A 89 7.14 -29.05 -13.52
CA LEU A 89 8.42 -29.54 -14.05
C LEU A 89 8.63 -29.40 -15.57
N LEU A 90 8.07 -28.36 -16.18
CA LEU A 90 8.51 -27.88 -17.51
C LEU A 90 8.75 -26.36 -17.57
N CYS A 91 9.02 -25.73 -16.41
CA CYS A 91 9.85 -24.53 -16.36
C CYS A 91 11.28 -24.98 -16.07
N ILE A 92 12.03 -25.39 -17.10
CA ILE A 92 13.48 -25.33 -17.03
C ILE A 92 13.84 -23.84 -17.11
N LYS A 93 13.66 -23.14 -15.99
CA LYS A 93 14.56 -22.04 -15.65
C LYS A 93 15.96 -22.66 -15.62
N PRO A 94 17.01 -22.01 -16.14
CA PRO A 94 18.37 -22.50 -15.89
C PRO A 94 18.49 -22.69 -14.39
N ALA A 95 18.93 -23.89 -14.00
CA ALA A 95 19.16 -24.26 -12.62
C ALA A 95 19.81 -23.08 -11.90
N SER A 96 19.23 -22.72 -10.75
CA SER A 96 19.89 -21.92 -9.73
C SER A 96 21.37 -22.27 -9.74
N LYS A 97 22.22 -21.30 -10.08
CA LYS A 97 23.63 -21.37 -9.72
C LYS A 97 23.67 -21.89 -8.29
N GLU A 98 24.45 -22.93 -8.04
CA GLU A 98 24.81 -23.30 -6.68
C GLU A 98 25.07 -21.99 -5.93
N HIS A 99 24.37 -21.77 -4.80
CA HIS A 99 24.62 -20.62 -3.94
C HIS A 99 26.06 -20.75 -3.46
N GLU A 100 27.01 -20.21 -4.22
CA GLU A 100 28.29 -19.77 -3.68
C GLU A 100 27.92 -18.90 -2.49
N ALA A 101 28.30 -19.33 -1.29
CA ALA A 101 28.01 -18.60 -0.08
C ALA A 101 28.56 -17.18 -0.26
N ASN A 102 27.67 -16.19 -0.41
CA ASN A 102 28.07 -14.81 -0.63
C ASN A 102 28.94 -14.38 0.55
N PRO A 103 30.25 -14.18 0.36
CA PRO A 103 31.13 -13.91 1.49
C PRO A 103 30.76 -12.55 2.08
N PHE A 104 30.63 -12.50 3.40
CA PHE A 104 30.36 -11.24 4.09
C PHE A 104 31.54 -10.27 3.88
N PRO A 105 31.32 -9.04 3.38
CA PRO A 105 32.41 -8.11 3.11
C PRO A 105 33.16 -7.76 4.40
N ASN A 106 34.49 -7.88 4.38
CA ASN A 106 35.34 -7.40 5.46
C ASN A 106 35.82 -5.98 5.15
N VAL A 107 35.21 -4.98 5.79
CA VAL A 107 35.53 -3.57 5.57
C VAL A 107 36.10 -2.95 6.85
N ALA A 108 37.34 -2.46 6.76
CA ALA A 108 38.01 -1.76 7.86
C ALA A 108 37.77 -0.25 7.78
N PHE A 109 36.60 0.22 8.25
CA PHE A 109 36.20 1.63 8.19
C PHE A 109 37.18 2.61 8.86
N GLY A 110 37.94 2.16 9.86
CA GLY A 110 38.95 2.99 10.54
C GLY A 110 40.19 3.34 9.72
N ASN A 111 40.43 2.63 8.60
CA ASN A 111 41.65 2.77 7.77
C ASN A 111 41.36 3.37 6.39
N VAL A 112 40.18 3.96 6.17
CA VAL A 112 39.81 4.54 4.87
C VAL A 112 40.54 5.86 4.65
N ALA A 113 41.25 5.99 3.54
CA ALA A 113 41.96 7.20 3.18
C ALA A 113 40.97 8.31 2.76
N PRO A 114 41.16 9.57 3.21
CA PRO A 114 40.27 10.65 2.81
C PRO A 114 40.47 11.01 1.34
N ILE A 115 39.37 11.19 0.60
CA ILE A 115 39.38 11.68 -0.78
C ILE A 115 39.22 13.19 -0.75
N LYS A 116 40.12 13.90 -1.41
CA LYS A 116 40.01 15.35 -1.65
C LYS A 116 39.60 15.60 -3.09
N ASP A 117 38.65 16.51 -3.29
CA ASP A 117 38.32 16.97 -4.64
C ASP A 117 39.46 17.82 -5.19
N THR A 118 40.03 17.39 -6.33
CA THR A 118 41.04 18.14 -7.09
C THR A 118 40.45 18.82 -8.32
N SER A 119 39.12 18.75 -8.50
CA SER A 119 38.43 19.35 -9.63
C SER A 119 38.38 20.88 -9.51
N ARG A 120 37.86 21.52 -10.55
CA ARG A 120 37.56 22.97 -10.53
C ARG A 120 36.55 23.38 -9.45
N PHE A 121 35.82 22.42 -8.88
CA PHE A 121 34.77 22.66 -7.90
C PHE A 121 35.27 22.59 -6.45
N HIS A 122 36.55 22.32 -6.18
CA HIS A 122 37.10 22.17 -4.82
C HIS A 122 36.85 23.36 -3.88
N VAL A 123 36.59 24.57 -4.41
CA VAL A 123 36.27 25.78 -3.63
C VAL A 123 34.79 25.87 -3.26
N VAL A 124 33.92 25.14 -3.96
CA VAL A 124 32.49 25.14 -3.70
C VAL A 124 32.23 24.53 -2.34
N HIS A 125 31.46 25.24 -1.51
CA HIS A 125 30.98 24.71 -0.25
C HIS A 125 29.57 25.25 0.00
N ALA A 126 28.62 24.37 0.31
CA ALA A 126 27.23 24.76 0.58
C ALA A 126 26.58 23.83 1.61
N ASP A 127 25.70 24.39 2.45
CA ASP A 127 24.97 23.63 3.47
C ASP A 127 23.75 22.89 2.87
N LYS A 128 23.15 23.42 1.80
CA LYS A 128 21.91 22.89 1.21
C LYS A 128 22.09 22.61 -0.28
N TRP A 129 21.76 21.39 -0.70
CA TRP A 129 21.98 20.91 -2.07
C TRP A 129 20.70 20.35 -2.68
N ILE A 130 20.48 20.63 -3.97
CA ILE A 130 19.47 19.98 -4.80
C ILE A 130 20.22 19.07 -5.78
N VAL A 131 19.96 17.77 -5.74
CA VAL A 131 20.61 16.81 -6.63
C VAL A 131 19.58 16.26 -7.60
N VAL A 132 19.85 16.40 -8.90
CA VAL A 132 18.98 15.92 -9.98
C VAL A 132 19.76 15.06 -10.96
N ALA A 133 19.12 14.04 -11.52
CA ALA A 133 19.63 13.33 -12.69
C ALA A 133 19.32 14.17 -13.93
N ALA A 134 20.28 14.29 -14.83
CA ALA A 134 20.12 15.05 -16.07
C ALA A 134 20.27 14.10 -17.26
N SER A 135 19.17 13.55 -17.78
CA SER A 135 19.23 12.67 -18.95
C SER A 135 19.06 13.43 -20.28
N GLY A 136 18.49 14.64 -20.22
CA GLY A 136 18.26 15.50 -21.39
C GLY A 136 18.90 16.89 -21.26
N SER A 137 18.53 17.80 -22.16
CA SER A 137 18.86 19.23 -22.05
C SER A 137 18.25 19.84 -20.77
N PRO A 138 18.84 20.90 -20.20
CA PRO A 138 18.32 21.53 -18.98
C PRO A 138 16.83 21.90 -19.14
N THR A 139 15.99 21.39 -18.23
CA THR A 139 14.56 21.70 -18.22
C THR A 139 14.29 23.06 -17.57
N GLU A 140 13.12 23.65 -17.84
CA GLU A 140 12.69 24.89 -17.18
C GLU A 140 12.63 24.75 -15.65
N ASN A 141 12.29 23.56 -15.16
CA ASN A 141 12.27 23.27 -13.73
C ASN A 141 13.68 23.31 -13.13
N VAL A 142 14.68 22.72 -13.79
CA VAL A 142 16.08 22.80 -13.34
C VAL A 142 16.56 24.25 -13.35
N LEU A 143 16.26 25.02 -14.40
CA LEU A 143 16.59 26.45 -14.47
C LEU A 143 15.90 27.27 -13.37
N ALA A 144 14.70 26.87 -12.94
CA ALA A 144 14.01 27.47 -11.82
C ALA A 144 14.64 27.09 -10.47
N MET A 145 15.06 25.83 -10.29
CA MET A 145 15.78 25.38 -9.09
C MET A 145 17.06 26.16 -8.86
N VAL A 146 17.79 26.50 -9.93
CA VAL A 146 19.04 27.28 -9.85
C VAL A 146 18.83 28.69 -9.31
N LYS A 147 17.62 29.25 -9.48
CA LYS A 147 17.27 30.58 -8.98
C LYS A 147 16.87 30.57 -7.49
N MET A 148 16.74 29.40 -6.87
CA MET A 148 16.35 29.28 -5.47
C MET A 148 17.48 29.76 -4.56
N GLN A 149 17.17 30.70 -3.67
CA GLN A 149 18.19 31.28 -2.80
C GLN A 149 18.65 30.28 -1.74
N GLY A 150 19.97 30.20 -1.54
CA GLY A 150 20.60 29.39 -0.50
C GLY A 150 20.67 27.89 -0.79
N TRP A 151 20.36 27.45 -2.02
CA TRP A 151 20.50 26.07 -2.48
C TRP A 151 21.54 25.99 -3.62
N GLN A 152 22.44 25.01 -3.54
CA GLN A 152 23.34 24.68 -4.63
C GLN A 152 22.72 23.54 -5.46
N VAL A 153 22.46 23.80 -6.74
CA VAL A 153 21.96 22.76 -7.65
C VAL A 153 23.14 21.97 -8.22
N LEU A 154 23.00 20.65 -8.22
CA LEU A 154 23.93 19.69 -8.78
C LEU A 154 23.18 18.76 -9.74
N ALA A 155 23.53 18.83 -11.01
CA ALA A 155 23.02 17.96 -12.06
C ALA A 155 24.05 16.87 -12.38
N VAL A 156 23.62 15.61 -12.29
CA VAL A 156 24.45 14.45 -12.57
C VAL A 156 24.05 13.87 -13.93
N GLY A 157 24.98 13.93 -14.89
CA GLY A 157 24.77 13.41 -16.23
C GLY A 157 24.91 11.89 -16.32
N ASP A 158 24.26 11.33 -17.33
CA ASP A 158 24.43 9.96 -17.81
C ASP A 158 24.99 10.00 -19.26
N SER A 159 25.09 8.86 -19.93
CA SER A 159 25.60 8.81 -21.30
C SER A 159 24.63 9.37 -22.36
N HIS A 160 23.38 9.67 -22.00
CA HIS A 160 22.39 10.31 -22.87
C HIS A 160 22.41 11.84 -22.75
N THR A 161 22.99 12.39 -21.68
CA THR A 161 23.08 13.84 -21.49
C THR A 161 23.83 14.51 -22.63
N PRO A 162 23.30 15.60 -23.22
CA PRO A 162 24.00 16.35 -24.25
C PRO A 162 25.36 16.89 -23.77
N ALA A 163 26.40 16.79 -24.60
CA ALA A 163 27.74 17.28 -24.25
C ALA A 163 27.81 18.80 -23.99
N ASN A 164 26.85 19.56 -24.54
CA ASN A 164 26.71 21.00 -24.35
C ASN A 164 25.71 21.37 -23.24
N TRP A 165 25.43 20.46 -22.29
CA TRP A 165 24.57 20.75 -21.16
C TRP A 165 25.12 21.92 -20.34
N ASP A 166 24.35 23.00 -20.24
CA ASP A 166 24.72 24.19 -19.48
C ASP A 166 23.48 24.83 -18.82
N ALA A 167 23.54 24.96 -17.50
CA ALA A 167 22.58 25.69 -16.70
C ALA A 167 23.36 26.60 -15.74
N ARG A 168 23.50 27.88 -16.09
CA ARG A 168 24.30 28.85 -15.32
C ARG A 168 23.86 28.90 -13.85
N GLY A 169 24.76 28.52 -12.95
CA GLY A 169 24.52 28.46 -11.50
C GLY A 169 24.33 27.04 -10.95
N ALA A 170 24.06 26.06 -11.82
CA ALA A 170 24.16 24.66 -11.47
C ALA A 170 25.61 24.15 -11.61
N ILE A 171 25.96 23.19 -10.78
CA ILE A 171 27.13 22.35 -11.00
C ILE A 171 26.69 21.18 -11.86
N PHE A 172 27.35 20.98 -12.99
CA PHE A 172 27.14 19.81 -13.84
C PHE A 172 28.31 18.86 -13.67
N LEU A 173 28.01 17.58 -13.45
CA LEU A 173 28.97 16.49 -13.44
C LEU A 173 28.71 15.58 -14.65
N SER A 174 29.47 15.77 -15.73
CA SER A 174 29.48 14.82 -16.86
C SER A 174 30.03 13.45 -16.44
N VAL A 175 29.82 12.41 -17.26
CA VAL A 175 30.35 11.07 -16.96
C VAL A 175 31.88 11.09 -16.80
N GLU A 176 32.58 11.89 -17.59
CA GLU A 176 34.04 12.06 -17.52
C GLU A 176 34.46 12.77 -16.23
N GLN A 177 33.71 13.80 -15.81
CA GLN A 177 33.97 14.50 -14.55
C GLN A 177 33.69 13.59 -13.35
N GLN A 178 32.65 12.77 -13.42
CA GLN A 178 32.36 11.76 -12.40
C GLN A 178 33.53 10.76 -12.27
N ALA A 179 34.08 10.28 -13.39
CA ALA A 179 35.23 9.37 -13.37
C ALA A 179 36.49 9.96 -12.70
N ALA A 180 36.64 11.29 -12.72
CA ALA A 180 37.77 11.98 -12.09
C ALA A 180 37.68 12.09 -10.55
N LEU A 181 36.50 11.84 -9.95
CA LEU A 181 36.26 11.96 -8.51
C LEU A 181 36.84 10.80 -7.69
N LYS A 182 37.23 9.69 -8.34
CA LYS A 182 37.91 8.52 -7.74
C LYS A 182 37.13 7.80 -6.63
N TYR A 183 35.81 7.98 -6.55
CA TYR A 183 34.96 7.22 -5.64
C TYR A 183 34.93 5.73 -6.02
N GLU A 184 34.90 4.83 -5.04
CA GLU A 184 34.79 3.38 -5.26
C GLU A 184 33.46 3.00 -5.91
N VAL A 185 32.37 3.71 -5.59
CA VAL A 185 31.02 3.44 -6.15
C VAL A 185 30.95 3.51 -7.67
N LEU A 186 31.84 4.26 -8.32
CA LEU A 186 31.86 4.43 -9.78
C LEU A 186 32.04 3.10 -10.53
N ALA A 187 32.70 2.12 -9.92
CA ALA A 187 32.92 0.80 -10.51
C ALA A 187 31.62 -0.02 -10.66
N HIS A 188 30.57 0.33 -9.93
CA HIS A 188 29.31 -0.42 -9.88
C HIS A 188 28.16 0.26 -10.65
N LEU A 189 28.32 1.55 -10.98
CA LEU A 189 27.22 2.36 -11.50
C LEU A 189 27.05 2.20 -13.02
N PRO A 190 25.83 1.88 -13.49
CA PRO A 190 25.54 1.85 -14.93
C PRO A 190 25.68 3.24 -15.56
N PHE A 191 26.01 3.29 -16.86
CA PHE A 191 26.22 4.55 -17.59
C PHE A 191 24.92 5.26 -18.00
N THR A 192 23.82 4.52 -18.16
CA THR A 192 22.53 4.99 -18.69
C THR A 192 21.44 4.96 -17.61
N SER A 193 21.69 5.53 -16.42
CA SER A 193 20.74 5.43 -15.30
C SER A 193 20.83 6.60 -14.33
N HIS A 194 19.66 7.01 -13.82
CA HIS A 194 19.52 8.02 -12.76
C HIS A 194 20.12 7.55 -11.43
N VAL A 195 20.41 6.25 -11.25
CA VAL A 195 21.10 5.70 -10.07
C VAL A 195 22.49 6.34 -9.88
N ARG A 196 23.06 6.94 -10.94
CA ARG A 196 24.26 7.78 -10.88
C ARG A 196 24.14 8.99 -9.96
N LYS A 197 22.94 9.43 -9.56
CA LYS A 197 22.76 10.43 -8.50
C LYS A 197 23.54 10.09 -7.22
N SER A 198 23.82 8.82 -6.96
CA SER A 198 24.74 8.35 -5.90
C SER A 198 26.08 9.11 -5.90
N VAL A 199 26.66 9.38 -7.07
CA VAL A 199 27.90 10.18 -7.20
C VAL A 199 27.67 11.63 -6.78
N GLY A 200 26.54 12.20 -7.20
CA GLY A 200 26.16 13.57 -6.84
C GLY A 200 25.93 13.74 -5.34
N TYR A 201 25.35 12.73 -4.68
CA TYR A 201 25.18 12.76 -3.22
C TYR A 201 26.54 12.76 -2.52
N LEU A 202 27.48 11.88 -2.88
CA LEU A 202 28.84 11.88 -2.31
C LEU A 202 29.55 13.20 -2.54
N PHE A 203 29.43 13.76 -3.75
CA PHE A 203 29.96 15.06 -4.07
C PHE A 203 29.36 16.15 -3.16
N ALA A 204 28.03 16.22 -3.04
CA ALA A 204 27.40 17.20 -2.15
C ALA A 204 27.88 17.05 -0.69
N ILE A 205 28.01 15.82 -0.19
CA ILE A 205 28.51 15.53 1.16
C ILE A 205 29.96 16.01 1.33
N GLN A 206 30.83 15.71 0.36
CA GLN A 206 32.23 16.14 0.36
C GLN A 206 32.35 17.67 0.38
N HIS A 207 31.40 18.36 -0.26
CA HIS A 207 31.33 19.82 -0.35
C HIS A 207 30.46 20.47 0.75
N GLY A 208 30.26 19.77 1.87
CA GLY A 208 29.74 20.34 3.11
C GLY A 208 28.23 20.28 3.29
N ALA A 209 27.53 19.45 2.50
CA ALA A 209 26.08 19.32 2.63
C ALA A 209 25.65 18.98 4.07
N LYS A 210 24.59 19.63 4.52
CA LYS A 210 23.83 19.31 5.75
C LYS A 210 22.42 18.87 5.43
N VAL A 211 21.89 19.32 4.30
CA VAL A 211 20.59 18.94 3.75
C VAL A 211 20.73 18.69 2.26
N ILE A 212 20.20 17.56 1.79
CA ILE A 212 20.14 17.19 0.38
C ILE A 212 18.68 16.99 0.01
N TYR A 213 18.19 17.75 -0.97
CA TYR A 213 16.93 17.49 -1.63
C TYR A 213 17.17 16.61 -2.85
N ASP A 214 16.64 15.40 -2.78
CA ASP A 214 16.65 14.43 -3.86
C ASP A 214 15.49 14.73 -4.82
N GLY A 215 15.83 15.38 -5.93
CA GLY A 215 14.88 15.94 -6.88
C GLY A 215 14.87 15.23 -8.23
N ASP A 216 13.81 15.55 -8.98
CA ASP A 216 13.60 15.11 -10.36
C ASP A 216 13.52 16.33 -11.30
N GLU A 217 14.12 16.21 -12.48
CA GLU A 217 14.20 17.32 -13.45
C GLU A 217 12.84 17.73 -14.04
N ASN A 218 11.80 16.91 -13.87
CA ASN A 218 10.44 17.16 -14.36
C ASN A 218 9.49 17.67 -13.27
N THR A 219 10.02 17.99 -12.09
CA THR A 219 9.24 18.39 -10.92
C THR A 219 9.29 19.90 -10.71
N PHE A 220 8.11 20.55 -10.75
CA PHE A 220 7.98 21.98 -10.47
C PHE A 220 7.82 22.22 -8.97
N ILE A 221 8.61 23.14 -8.41
CA ILE A 221 8.53 23.55 -6.99
C ILE A 221 7.78 24.88 -6.91
N PRO A 222 6.52 24.92 -6.45
CA PRO A 222 5.74 26.14 -6.27
C PRO A 222 6.47 27.15 -5.38
N GLY A 223 6.45 28.42 -5.78
CA GLY A 223 7.08 29.50 -5.02
C GLY A 223 8.62 29.47 -5.00
N HIS A 224 9.26 28.46 -5.61
CA HIS A 224 10.72 28.30 -5.63
C HIS A 224 11.35 28.27 -4.23
N ASP A 225 10.64 27.69 -3.25
CA ASP A 225 11.13 27.58 -1.88
C ASP A 225 10.73 26.26 -1.22
N LEU A 226 11.72 25.41 -0.95
CA LEU A 226 11.52 24.14 -0.24
C LEU A 226 11.24 24.35 1.26
N ASN A 227 11.61 25.49 1.84
CA ASN A 227 11.35 25.79 3.26
C ASN A 227 9.85 26.04 3.52
N TYR A 228 9.03 26.25 2.48
CA TYR A 228 7.58 26.44 2.62
C TYR A 228 6.87 25.20 3.16
N VAL A 229 7.36 24.01 2.78
CA VAL A 229 6.76 22.74 3.20
C VAL A 229 7.68 21.94 4.10
N PHE A 230 8.96 21.79 3.74
CA PHE A 230 9.87 20.94 4.48
C PHE A 230 10.49 21.63 5.69
N ASP A 231 10.74 20.86 6.75
CA ASP A 231 11.53 21.32 7.90
C ASP A 231 13.02 21.32 7.56
N VAL A 232 13.46 22.24 6.70
CA VAL A 232 14.87 22.33 6.23
C VAL A 232 15.83 22.70 7.37
N ALA A 233 15.38 23.49 8.35
CA ALA A 233 16.19 23.94 9.48
C ALA A 233 16.13 23.00 10.71
N LEU A 234 15.71 21.74 10.53
CA LEU A 234 15.48 20.77 11.60
C LEU A 234 16.62 20.69 12.62
N LEU A 235 17.87 20.59 12.14
CA LEU A 235 19.07 20.46 12.97
C LEU A 235 19.43 21.75 13.73
N LYS A 236 19.02 22.93 13.23
CA LYS A 236 19.22 24.22 13.92
C LYS A 236 18.13 24.45 14.97
N SER A 237 16.96 23.82 14.81
CA SER A 237 15.80 23.93 15.69
C SER A 237 15.85 22.98 16.90
N GLN A 238 16.90 22.17 17.08
CA GLN A 238 17.00 21.26 18.24
C GLN A 238 17.00 21.96 19.61
N ASN A 239 17.17 23.28 19.64
CA ASN A 239 17.06 24.10 20.86
C ASN A 239 15.64 24.67 21.10
N GLN A 240 14.67 24.40 20.21
CA GLN A 240 13.25 24.80 20.30
C GLN A 240 12.35 23.55 20.33
N THR A 241 12.47 22.75 21.39
CA THR A 241 11.86 21.41 21.54
C THR A 241 10.37 21.39 21.91
N THR A 242 9.56 22.32 21.41
CA THR A 242 8.12 22.40 21.77
C THR A 242 7.16 22.05 20.64
N THR A 243 7.63 21.82 19.41
CA THR A 243 6.74 21.49 18.29
C THR A 243 6.42 19.99 18.29
N LYS A 244 5.12 19.65 18.41
CA LYS A 244 4.60 18.29 18.27
C LYS A 244 4.43 17.95 16.79
N LEU A 245 4.73 16.71 16.42
CA LEU A 245 4.54 16.12 15.09
C LEU A 245 3.53 14.98 15.21
N LEU A 246 2.57 14.88 14.28
CA LEU A 246 1.65 13.75 14.24
C LEU A 246 2.39 12.49 13.81
N GLN A 247 1.98 11.34 14.32
CA GLN A 247 2.47 10.02 13.93
C GLN A 247 1.29 9.07 13.76
N PHE A 248 1.32 8.21 12.75
CA PHE A 248 0.30 7.17 12.61
C PHE A 248 0.31 6.23 13.82
N VAL A 249 -0.85 5.77 14.27
CA VAL A 249 -0.96 4.90 15.45
C VAL A 249 -0.31 3.54 15.15
N THR A 250 0.43 3.00 16.11
CA THR A 250 0.95 1.63 15.95
C THR A 250 -0.18 0.62 16.17
N LEU A 251 -0.58 -0.11 15.12
CA LEU A 251 -1.62 -1.14 15.20
C LEU A 251 -1.03 -2.54 15.10
N PRO A 252 -1.54 -3.52 15.87
CA PRO A 252 -1.15 -4.92 15.69
C PRO A 252 -1.55 -5.38 14.28
N ASN A 253 -0.62 -6.04 13.58
CA ASN A 253 -0.78 -6.54 12.21
C ASN A 253 -0.84 -5.46 11.10
N ARG A 254 -0.36 -4.23 11.35
CA ARG A 254 -0.19 -3.20 10.31
C ARG A 254 1.29 -2.92 10.03
N SER A 255 1.82 -3.52 8.97
CA SER A 255 3.20 -3.33 8.52
C SER A 255 3.36 -2.25 7.45
N ILE A 256 2.26 -1.80 6.81
CA ILE A 256 2.28 -0.82 5.73
C ILE A 256 1.17 0.24 5.88
N ILE A 257 1.45 1.47 5.43
CA ILE A 257 0.50 2.59 5.39
C ILE A 257 0.47 3.19 3.98
N ASN A 258 -0.72 3.62 3.56
CA ASN A 258 -0.89 4.48 2.40
C ASN A 258 -0.98 5.95 2.86
N PRO A 259 0.09 6.75 2.72
CA PRO A 259 0.10 8.13 3.20
C PRO A 259 -0.86 9.04 2.43
N TYR A 260 -1.18 8.74 1.16
CA TYR A 260 -2.06 9.57 0.33
C TYR A 260 -3.45 9.76 0.92
N ILE A 261 -3.92 8.79 1.71
CA ILE A 261 -5.20 8.85 2.42
C ILE A 261 -5.22 10.01 3.45
N HIS A 262 -4.12 10.22 4.18
CA HIS A 262 -4.00 11.31 5.16
C HIS A 262 -4.10 12.69 4.48
N PHE A 263 -3.61 12.79 3.24
CA PHE A 263 -3.67 14.00 2.43
C PHE A 263 -4.88 14.02 1.48
N GLY A 264 -5.91 13.26 1.84
CA GLY A 264 -7.25 13.35 1.29
C GLY A 264 -7.57 12.49 0.06
N GLN A 265 -6.62 11.70 -0.42
CA GLN A 265 -6.79 10.86 -1.59
C GLN A 265 -6.97 9.38 -1.20
N HIS A 266 -8.22 8.98 -0.95
CA HIS A 266 -8.55 7.60 -0.55
C HIS A 266 -8.40 6.58 -1.68
N SER A 267 -8.58 7.03 -2.92
CA SER A 267 -8.53 6.16 -4.10
C SER A 267 -7.12 5.98 -4.65
N VAL A 268 -6.15 6.77 -4.19
CA VAL A 268 -4.80 6.83 -4.75
C VAL A 268 -3.81 6.13 -3.83
N TRP A 269 -2.90 5.35 -4.40
CA TRP A 269 -1.80 4.73 -3.67
C TRP A 269 -0.45 5.07 -4.30
N PRO A 270 0.61 5.17 -3.48
CA PRO A 270 1.95 5.38 -3.98
C PRO A 270 2.52 4.12 -4.64
N ARG A 271 3.44 4.32 -5.59
CA ARG A 271 4.23 3.22 -6.16
C ARG A 271 4.96 2.47 -5.05
N GLY A 272 4.84 1.14 -5.06
CA GLY A 272 5.45 0.27 -4.06
C GLY A 272 4.59 -0.08 -2.86
N LEU A 273 3.35 0.41 -2.82
CA LEU A 273 2.35 -0.15 -1.93
C LEU A 273 1.98 -1.57 -2.42
N PRO A 274 2.02 -2.61 -1.56
CA PRO A 274 1.55 -3.94 -1.95
C PRO A 274 0.09 -3.90 -2.41
N LEU A 275 -0.18 -4.50 -3.57
CA LEU A 275 -1.52 -4.45 -4.19
C LEU A 275 -2.59 -5.09 -3.30
N GLU A 276 -2.23 -6.13 -2.55
CA GLU A 276 -3.12 -6.80 -1.58
C GLU A 276 -3.56 -5.86 -0.45
N SER A 277 -2.73 -4.86 -0.13
CA SER A 277 -2.99 -3.88 0.93
C SER A 277 -3.80 -2.67 0.45
N VAL A 278 -3.95 -2.44 -0.85
CA VAL A 278 -4.64 -1.26 -1.40
C VAL A 278 -6.08 -1.14 -0.89
N SER A 279 -6.79 -2.26 -0.77
CA SER A 279 -8.20 -2.26 -0.37
C SER A 279 -8.44 -2.28 1.15
N SER A 280 -7.41 -2.61 1.94
CA SER A 280 -7.54 -2.85 3.38
C SER A 280 -7.17 -1.63 4.23
N ILE A 281 -6.52 -0.62 3.64
CA ILE A 281 -6.08 0.58 4.37
C ILE A 281 -7.21 1.62 4.40
N ASN A 282 -7.69 1.91 5.61
CA ASN A 282 -8.75 2.87 5.87
C ASN A 282 -8.18 4.22 6.33
N PRO A 283 -8.95 5.32 6.18
CA PRO A 283 -8.57 6.59 6.79
C PRO A 283 -8.49 6.50 8.31
N GLU A 284 -7.53 7.25 8.85
CA GLU A 284 -7.22 7.30 10.27
C GLU A 284 -7.70 8.64 10.83
N ILE A 285 -8.33 8.59 12.00
CA ILE A 285 -8.90 9.76 12.68
C ILE A 285 -8.09 10.12 13.92
N TYR A 286 -7.37 9.15 14.49
CA TYR A 286 -6.57 9.30 15.70
C TYR A 286 -5.11 9.11 15.36
N TYR A 287 -4.26 10.01 15.85
CA TYR A 287 -2.83 10.02 15.63
C TYR A 287 -2.10 10.11 16.95
N ASP A 288 -0.92 9.48 17.04
CA ASP A 288 0.01 9.70 18.14
C ASP A 288 0.68 11.08 17.98
N SER A 289 1.01 11.73 19.09
CA SER A 289 1.76 12.99 19.08
C SER A 289 3.19 12.78 19.60
N ILE A 290 4.19 12.95 18.74
CA ILE A 290 5.61 12.81 19.10
C ILE A 290 6.36 14.14 19.06
N PRO A 291 7.48 14.29 19.79
CA PRO A 291 8.36 15.45 19.62
C PRO A 291 8.95 15.52 18.22
N SER A 292 8.89 16.70 17.59
CA SER A 292 9.60 16.99 16.34
C SER A 292 11.13 17.04 16.56
N GLY A 293 11.93 16.86 15.50
CA GLY A 293 13.40 16.96 15.55
C GLY A 293 14.15 15.72 15.05
N LYS A 294 13.43 14.64 14.75
CA LYS A 294 14.00 13.34 14.33
C LYS A 294 13.54 12.85 12.96
N GLN A 295 12.79 13.68 12.22
CA GLN A 295 12.37 13.42 10.84
C GLN A 295 13.52 13.63 9.84
N TRP A 296 14.51 12.74 9.89
CA TRP A 296 15.74 12.86 9.09
C TRP A 296 15.53 12.57 7.60
N ILE A 297 14.44 11.91 7.25
CA ILE A 297 13.98 11.72 5.88
C ILE A 297 12.57 12.31 5.79
N GLN A 298 12.38 13.24 4.87
CA GLN A 298 11.12 13.96 4.66
C GLN A 298 10.65 13.72 3.23
N GLN A 299 9.58 12.96 3.05
CA GLN A 299 8.98 12.72 1.73
C GLN A 299 7.88 13.75 1.51
N GLY A 300 7.98 14.55 0.46
CA GLY A 300 6.91 15.44 0.04
C GLY A 300 5.98 14.77 -0.96
N ILE A 301 4.72 15.20 -0.99
CA ILE A 301 3.74 14.75 -1.98
C ILE A 301 3.81 15.64 -3.23
N ALA A 302 3.49 15.06 -4.38
CA ALA A 302 3.38 15.78 -5.65
C ALA A 302 1.92 15.90 -6.09
N ASN A 303 1.46 17.13 -6.37
CA ASN A 303 0.22 17.36 -7.12
C ASN A 303 0.45 17.09 -8.62
N GLY A 304 -0.63 16.95 -9.39
CA GLY A 304 -0.57 16.61 -10.81
C GLY A 304 -0.46 15.10 -11.00
N LEU A 305 0.69 14.59 -11.44
CA LEU A 305 1.00 13.15 -11.47
C LEU A 305 1.89 12.76 -10.27
N PRO A 306 1.30 12.38 -9.12
CA PRO A 306 2.06 11.83 -8.01
C PRO A 306 2.79 10.56 -8.40
N ASP A 307 3.71 10.12 -7.55
CA ASP A 307 4.38 8.84 -7.73
C ASP A 307 3.38 7.70 -7.50
N VAL A 308 2.94 7.08 -8.58
CA VAL A 308 1.96 6.01 -8.64
C VAL A 308 2.53 4.90 -9.52
N ASP A 309 2.14 3.66 -9.27
CA ASP A 309 2.62 2.54 -10.07
C ASP A 309 1.99 2.48 -11.47
N SER A 310 2.61 1.67 -12.32
CA SER A 310 2.15 1.37 -13.67
C SER A 310 0.70 0.87 -13.69
N ILE A 311 0.27 0.04 -12.74
CA ILE A 311 -1.11 -0.48 -12.70
C ILE A 311 -2.11 0.66 -12.48
N PHE A 312 -1.89 1.51 -11.48
CA PHE A 312 -2.70 2.70 -11.23
C PHE A 312 -2.75 3.57 -12.50
N TYR A 313 -1.58 3.87 -13.07
CA TYR A 313 -1.49 4.80 -14.19
C TYR A 313 -2.21 4.25 -15.42
N GLN A 314 -1.95 3.00 -15.79
CA GLN A 314 -2.55 2.37 -16.98
C GLN A 314 -4.07 2.18 -16.84
N THR A 315 -4.57 1.97 -15.63
CA THR A 315 -6.02 1.80 -15.39
C THR A 315 -6.80 3.12 -15.28
N ARG A 316 -6.12 4.26 -15.08
CA ARG A 316 -6.75 5.56 -14.80
C ARG A 316 -6.36 6.68 -15.75
N LYS A 317 -5.40 6.45 -16.64
CA LYS A 317 -5.06 7.41 -17.68
C LYS A 317 -6.20 7.51 -18.70
N SER A 318 -6.49 8.73 -19.14
CA SER A 318 -7.41 8.98 -20.25
C SER A 318 -6.62 9.13 -21.54
N ILE A 319 -7.29 8.87 -22.67
CA ILE A 319 -6.71 9.17 -24.00
C ILE A 319 -6.69 10.68 -24.25
N THR A 320 -7.64 11.42 -23.66
CA THR A 320 -7.89 12.84 -23.98
C THR A 320 -7.43 13.80 -22.89
N GLU A 321 -7.25 13.33 -21.66
CA GLU A 321 -6.98 14.18 -20.49
C GLU A 321 -5.77 13.66 -19.72
N SER A 322 -4.87 14.57 -19.35
CA SER A 322 -3.73 14.33 -18.46
C SER A 322 -4.22 14.11 -17.03
N ILE A 323 -3.61 13.16 -16.30
CA ILE A 323 -3.92 12.97 -14.87
C ILE A 323 -3.50 14.21 -14.08
N ASN A 324 -4.42 14.74 -13.27
CA ASN A 324 -4.17 15.87 -12.38
C ASN A 324 -4.81 15.65 -11.01
N ILE A 325 -4.05 15.07 -10.09
CA ILE A 325 -4.42 14.75 -8.72
C ILE A 325 -4.08 15.92 -7.81
N LYS A 326 -5.02 16.27 -6.92
CA LYS A 326 -4.79 17.28 -5.88
C LYS A 326 -4.83 16.63 -4.51
N PHE A 327 -3.93 17.04 -3.63
CA PHE A 327 -3.88 16.63 -2.23
C PHE A 327 -4.22 17.81 -1.31
N ASP A 328 -4.61 17.50 -0.08
CA ASP A 328 -4.86 18.52 0.94
C ASP A 328 -3.53 19.17 1.39
N SER A 329 -3.36 20.44 1.05
CA SER A 329 -2.19 21.24 1.40
C SER A 329 -2.17 21.69 2.87
N HIS A 330 -3.32 21.61 3.56
CA HIS A 330 -3.44 22.05 4.96
C HIS A 330 -3.27 20.90 5.95
N ALA A 331 -3.26 19.65 5.47
CA ALA A 331 -2.98 18.50 6.30
C ALA A 331 -1.55 18.61 6.89
N PRO A 332 -1.38 18.43 8.21
CA PRO A 332 -0.10 18.56 8.86
C PRO A 332 0.87 17.44 8.43
N PRO A 333 2.19 17.62 8.54
CA PRO A 333 3.13 16.52 8.35
C PRO A 333 2.88 15.38 9.34
N VAL A 334 3.09 14.15 8.87
CA VAL A 334 2.83 12.93 9.66
C VAL A 334 4.00 11.95 9.59
N ALA A 335 4.46 11.47 10.73
CA ALA A 335 5.55 10.50 10.87
C ALA A 335 5.06 9.05 10.75
N VAL A 336 5.90 8.21 10.16
CA VAL A 336 5.70 6.76 10.11
C VAL A 336 6.27 6.14 11.40
N PRO A 337 5.47 5.36 12.17
CA PRO A 337 5.94 4.71 13.38
C PRO A 337 6.88 3.54 13.09
N GLN A 338 7.69 3.16 14.09
CA GLN A 338 8.50 1.96 14.02
C GLN A 338 7.63 0.71 13.90
N GLY A 339 8.03 -0.24 13.05
CA GLY A 339 7.27 -1.46 12.79
C GLY A 339 6.24 -1.34 11.66
N THR A 340 6.04 -0.12 11.15
CA THR A 340 5.23 0.14 9.96
C THR A 340 6.08 0.90 8.94
N MET A 341 5.76 0.76 7.66
CA MET A 341 6.49 1.39 6.56
C MET A 341 5.55 2.14 5.61
N ALA A 342 6.10 3.05 4.83
CA ALA A 342 5.42 3.69 3.69
C ALA A 342 6.40 3.77 2.51
N PRO A 343 5.95 3.70 1.24
CA PRO A 343 6.84 3.88 0.11
C PRO A 343 7.46 5.29 0.06
N ILE A 344 8.74 5.38 -0.30
CA ILE A 344 9.52 6.64 -0.41
C ILE A 344 10.28 6.62 -1.72
N ASN A 345 10.15 7.68 -2.51
CA ASN A 345 10.74 7.77 -3.85
C ASN A 345 11.93 8.74 -3.91
N HIS A 346 12.51 8.86 -5.09
CA HIS A 346 13.63 9.76 -5.41
C HIS A 346 13.21 11.06 -6.12
N LEU A 347 11.91 11.39 -6.08
CA LEU A 347 11.34 12.51 -6.85
C LEU A 347 11.20 13.80 -6.02
N ASN A 348 10.88 13.65 -4.73
CA ASN A 348 10.56 14.76 -3.84
C ASN A 348 10.88 14.40 -2.38
N THR A 349 12.14 14.10 -2.11
CA THR A 349 12.56 13.60 -0.80
C THR A 349 13.74 14.41 -0.27
N LEU A 350 13.61 14.93 0.94
CA LEU A 350 14.63 15.71 1.62
C LEU A 350 15.30 14.88 2.71
N PHE A 351 16.62 14.82 2.66
CA PHE A 351 17.46 14.11 3.62
C PHE A 351 18.25 15.10 4.45
N HIS A 352 18.25 14.89 5.75
CA HIS A 352 19.15 15.56 6.69
C HIS A 352 20.41 14.74 6.89
N TYR A 353 21.50 15.44 7.26
CA TYR A 353 22.82 14.85 7.46
C TYR A 353 22.82 13.47 8.15
N PRO A 354 22.13 13.23 9.29
CA PRO A 354 22.15 11.92 9.96
C PRO A 354 21.65 10.72 9.12
N ALA A 355 20.92 10.99 8.03
CA ALA A 355 20.36 9.99 7.13
C ALA A 355 21.05 9.95 5.75
N PHE A 356 22.18 10.62 5.54
CA PHE A 356 22.84 10.61 4.22
C PHE A 356 23.33 9.24 3.77
N TRP A 357 23.61 8.32 4.70
CA TRP A 357 23.87 6.93 4.36
C TRP A 357 22.71 6.26 3.61
N ALA A 358 21.49 6.77 3.73
CA ALA A 358 20.27 6.26 3.12
C ALA A 358 20.02 6.73 1.68
N LEU A 359 20.91 7.57 1.13
CA LEU A 359 20.80 8.11 -0.24
C LEU A 359 21.21 7.10 -1.33
N MET A 360 21.83 5.99 -0.95
CA MET A 360 22.32 4.96 -1.87
C MET A 360 21.18 4.28 -2.63
N LEU A 361 21.26 4.27 -3.96
CA LEU A 361 20.26 3.63 -4.84
C LEU A 361 20.81 2.26 -5.31
N PRO A 362 20.16 1.14 -4.95
CA PRO A 362 20.57 -0.20 -5.40
C PRO A 362 20.71 -0.29 -6.94
N VAL A 363 21.73 -1.01 -7.39
CA VAL A 363 22.17 -1.09 -8.79
C VAL A 363 21.77 -2.37 -9.50
N SER A 364 21.51 -3.48 -8.79
CA SER A 364 21.14 -4.75 -9.46
C SER A 364 19.65 -4.93 -9.70
N VAL A 365 18.82 -4.09 -9.07
CA VAL A 365 17.37 -4.00 -9.36
C VAL A 365 17.09 -3.02 -10.48
N ASN A 366 15.92 -3.10 -11.10
CA ASN A 366 15.51 -2.09 -12.08
C ASN A 366 15.56 -0.68 -11.47
N PRO A 367 16.07 0.35 -12.17
CA PRO A 367 16.11 1.71 -11.64
C PRO A 367 14.74 2.23 -11.17
N GLN A 368 13.64 1.73 -11.75
CA GLN A 368 12.26 2.11 -11.41
C GLN A 368 11.78 1.43 -10.13
N VAL A 369 12.58 0.54 -9.54
CA VAL A 369 12.32 -0.15 -8.27
C VAL A 369 13.33 0.27 -7.19
N SER A 370 14.53 0.69 -7.63
CA SER A 370 15.68 1.04 -6.79
C SER A 370 15.34 2.02 -5.66
N ASP A 371 14.62 3.10 -5.97
CA ASP A 371 14.28 4.14 -5.02
C ASP A 371 13.32 3.69 -3.91
N ILE A 372 12.34 2.85 -4.27
CA ILE A 372 11.38 2.27 -3.33
C ILE A 372 12.07 1.24 -2.42
N PHE A 373 12.90 0.37 -3.00
CA PHE A 373 13.67 -0.62 -2.22
C PHE A 373 14.63 0.07 -1.26
N ARG A 374 15.36 1.10 -1.72
CA ARG A 374 16.12 2.00 -0.85
C ARG A 374 15.22 2.61 0.22
N GLY A 375 14.03 3.08 -0.12
CA GLY A 375 13.09 3.67 0.83
C GLY A 375 12.74 2.74 2.00
N PHE A 376 12.44 1.48 1.71
CA PHE A 376 12.15 0.47 2.74
C PHE A 376 13.40 0.07 3.55
N TRP A 377 14.53 -0.17 2.87
CA TRP A 377 15.82 -0.45 3.50
C TRP A 377 16.26 0.67 4.45
N ALA A 378 16.14 1.92 4.00
CA ALA A 378 16.41 3.12 4.77
C ALA A 378 15.52 3.22 6.00
N GLN A 379 14.20 3.05 5.84
CA GLN A 379 13.25 3.08 6.97
C GLN A 379 13.63 2.10 8.06
N ARG A 380 13.96 0.85 7.68
CA ARG A 380 14.32 -0.16 8.66
C ARG A 380 15.55 0.24 9.48
N LEU A 381 16.61 0.70 8.82
CA LEU A 381 17.85 1.10 9.48
C LEU A 381 17.72 2.43 10.24
N LEU A 382 16.80 3.30 9.83
CA LEU A 382 16.55 4.57 10.50
C LEU A 382 16.06 4.38 11.95
N TRP A 383 15.32 3.29 12.20
CA TRP A 383 14.87 2.92 13.55
C TRP A 383 16.03 2.67 14.52
N ASP A 384 17.14 2.12 14.04
CA ASP A 384 18.31 1.79 14.86
C ASP A 384 19.06 3.04 15.38
N ILE A 385 18.89 4.17 14.69
CA ILE A 385 19.49 5.46 15.03
C ILE A 385 18.44 6.43 15.61
N GLY A 386 17.21 5.96 15.82
CA GLY A 386 16.13 6.70 16.48
C GLY A 386 15.49 7.80 15.62
N GLY A 387 15.79 7.82 14.32
CA GLY A 387 15.16 8.71 13.35
C GLY A 387 13.83 8.15 12.85
N CYS A 388 13.04 8.99 12.17
CA CYS A 388 11.82 8.57 11.50
C CYS A 388 11.70 9.20 10.11
N VAL A 389 10.86 8.59 9.28
CA VAL A 389 10.38 9.19 8.04
C VAL A 389 9.13 9.99 8.37
N ALA A 390 9.05 11.21 7.87
CA ALA A 390 7.83 12.01 7.89
C ALA A 390 7.38 12.33 6.47
N ILE A 391 6.07 12.21 6.26
CA ILE A 391 5.42 12.59 5.01
C ILE A 391 4.86 13.99 5.17
N TYR A 392 5.13 14.82 4.18
CA TYR A 392 4.76 16.24 4.16
C TYR A 392 3.65 16.50 3.12
N PRO A 393 2.87 17.57 3.31
CA PRO A 393 1.83 17.98 2.37
C PRO A 393 2.41 18.23 0.96
N PRO A 394 1.56 18.35 -0.06
CA PRO A 394 2.01 18.55 -1.43
C PRO A 394 2.96 19.75 -1.55
N SER A 395 4.22 19.48 -1.91
CA SER A 395 5.29 20.47 -2.02
C SER A 395 5.74 20.72 -3.46
N VAL A 396 5.32 19.87 -4.39
CA VAL A 396 5.69 19.97 -5.80
C VAL A 396 4.52 19.67 -6.72
N HIS A 397 4.66 20.01 -8.00
CA HIS A 397 3.71 19.68 -9.06
C HIS A 397 4.43 18.97 -10.20
N ARG A 398 3.90 17.83 -10.63
CA ARG A 398 4.40 17.05 -11.78
C ARG A 398 3.33 17.01 -12.86
N ILE A 399 3.72 17.33 -14.08
CA ILE A 399 2.80 17.28 -15.22
C ILE A 399 2.84 15.86 -15.79
N ASP A 400 1.66 15.28 -16.03
CA ASP A 400 1.55 14.06 -16.78
C ASP A 400 1.92 14.31 -18.25
N SER A 401 3.06 13.76 -18.67
CA SER A 401 3.58 13.89 -20.03
C SER A 401 2.94 12.92 -21.02
N GLY A 402 2.06 12.02 -20.56
CA GLY A 402 1.50 10.94 -21.38
C GLY A 402 2.51 9.82 -21.69
N LYS A 403 3.74 9.90 -21.16
CA LYS A 403 4.74 8.84 -21.31
C LYS A 403 4.21 7.55 -20.67
N GLN A 404 4.46 6.42 -21.32
CA GLN A 404 4.06 5.12 -20.80
C GLN A 404 4.95 4.75 -19.62
N ILE A 405 4.33 4.40 -18.48
CA ILE A 405 4.98 3.71 -17.36
C ILE A 405 4.92 2.22 -17.65
N SER A 406 6.07 1.55 -17.73
CA SER A 406 6.17 0.12 -18.04
C SER A 406 5.91 -0.72 -16.79
N TYR A 407 5.03 -1.71 -16.93
CA TYR A 407 4.79 -2.70 -15.88
C TYR A 407 5.96 -3.67 -15.74
N GLU A 408 6.63 -4.01 -16.85
CA GLU A 408 7.77 -4.91 -16.88
C GLU A 408 8.95 -4.36 -16.05
N GLU A 409 9.17 -3.05 -16.09
CA GLU A 409 10.21 -2.37 -15.30
C GLU A 409 9.92 -2.38 -13.79
N GLU A 410 8.64 -2.47 -13.39
CA GLU A 410 8.18 -2.48 -11.99
C GLU A 410 7.82 -3.88 -11.48
N LYS A 411 8.00 -4.92 -12.28
CA LYS A 411 7.54 -6.27 -11.97
C LYS A 411 8.05 -6.77 -10.60
N ASP A 412 9.33 -6.58 -10.32
CA ASP A 412 9.94 -7.03 -9.07
C ASP A 412 9.30 -6.38 -7.85
N LEU A 413 8.83 -5.13 -8.00
CA LEU A 413 8.13 -4.40 -6.95
C LEU A 413 6.76 -5.03 -6.67
N HIS A 414 5.99 -5.33 -7.71
CA HIS A 414 4.67 -5.94 -7.56
C HIS A 414 4.72 -7.35 -6.98
N GLU A 415 5.77 -8.13 -7.30
CA GLU A 415 5.93 -9.49 -6.79
C GLU A 415 6.49 -9.55 -5.37
N ASN A 416 7.35 -8.60 -4.97
CA ASN A 416 8.15 -8.72 -3.74
C ASN A 416 7.87 -7.68 -2.66
N ALA A 417 7.09 -6.61 -2.90
CA ALA A 417 6.93 -5.52 -1.93
C ALA A 417 6.48 -6.00 -0.55
N GLU A 418 5.44 -6.84 -0.47
CA GLU A 418 4.95 -7.37 0.81
C GLU A 418 5.98 -8.28 1.50
N ARG A 419 6.60 -9.18 0.72
CA ARG A 419 7.65 -10.08 1.21
C ARG A 419 8.82 -9.28 1.80
N LEU A 420 9.21 -8.19 1.15
CA LEU A 420 10.27 -7.29 1.59
C LEU A 420 9.90 -6.56 2.88
N ILE A 421 8.70 -5.97 2.95
CA ILE A 421 8.24 -5.25 4.15
C ILE A 421 8.21 -6.18 5.35
N ASN A 422 7.59 -7.36 5.22
CA ASN A 422 7.51 -8.33 6.31
C ASN A 422 8.91 -8.79 6.75
N PHE A 423 9.80 -9.10 5.80
CA PHE A 423 11.19 -9.43 6.09
C PHE A 423 11.90 -8.33 6.87
N LEU A 424 11.76 -7.07 6.47
CA LEU A 424 12.44 -5.94 7.11
C LEU A 424 11.89 -5.66 8.51
N VAL A 425 10.57 -5.73 8.70
CA VAL A 425 9.92 -5.56 10.02
C VAL A 425 10.41 -6.63 11.00
N ASP A 426 10.55 -7.87 10.54
CA ASP A 426 10.99 -9.01 11.36
C ASP A 426 12.52 -9.04 11.57
N TRP A 427 13.30 -8.47 10.65
CA TRP A 427 14.76 -8.49 10.70
C TRP A 427 15.30 -7.84 11.98
N LYS A 428 16.29 -8.49 12.60
CA LYS A 428 16.99 -8.00 13.80
C LYS A 428 18.50 -7.91 13.58
N PRO A 429 19.15 -6.80 13.97
CA PRO A 429 20.58 -6.61 13.81
C PRO A 429 21.37 -7.48 14.79
N ARG A 430 22.54 -7.99 14.37
CA ARG A 430 23.48 -8.72 15.24
C ARG A 430 24.77 -7.93 15.47
N LYS A 431 25.13 -7.02 14.55
CA LYS A 431 26.34 -6.19 14.67
C LYS A 431 26.13 -5.00 15.61
N SER A 432 27.21 -4.54 16.24
CA SER A 432 27.18 -3.44 17.23
C SER A 432 27.45 -2.05 16.64
N ALA A 433 28.16 -1.94 15.52
CA ALA A 433 28.36 -0.67 14.80
C ALA A 433 27.26 -0.46 13.76
N PHE A 434 26.83 0.78 13.53
CA PHE A 434 25.74 1.09 12.63
C PHE A 434 26.09 0.73 11.17
N PHE A 435 27.24 1.13 10.65
CA PHE A 435 27.67 0.77 9.28
C PHE A 435 27.80 -0.74 9.09
N MET A 436 28.18 -1.47 10.13
CA MET A 436 28.18 -2.94 10.08
C MET A 436 26.76 -3.52 10.01
N ARG A 437 25.77 -2.89 10.65
CA ARG A 437 24.35 -3.26 10.50
C ARG A 437 23.81 -2.92 9.12
N VAL A 438 24.23 -1.80 8.55
CA VAL A 438 23.90 -1.43 7.16
C VAL A 438 24.38 -2.53 6.20
N LEU A 439 25.64 -2.95 6.31
CA LEU A 439 26.18 -4.08 5.53
C LEU A 439 25.48 -5.41 5.83
N GLU A 440 25.18 -5.69 7.11
CA GLU A 440 24.47 -6.90 7.53
C GLU A 440 23.08 -6.99 6.92
N LEU A 441 22.30 -5.92 6.95
CA LEU A 441 20.99 -5.89 6.32
C LEU A 441 21.12 -6.05 4.81
N SER A 442 22.07 -5.35 4.19
CA SER A 442 22.26 -5.46 2.74
C SER A 442 22.66 -6.86 2.29
N HIS A 443 23.51 -7.54 3.04
CA HIS A 443 23.86 -8.93 2.82
C HIS A 443 22.66 -9.87 3.03
N SER A 444 21.88 -9.65 4.10
CA SER A 444 20.66 -10.42 4.40
C SER A 444 19.61 -10.29 3.29
N LEU A 445 19.47 -9.10 2.70
CA LEU A 445 18.58 -8.87 1.56
C LEU A 445 19.03 -9.61 0.30
N ALA A 446 20.35 -9.75 0.10
CA ALA A 446 20.90 -10.54 -0.99
C ALA A 446 20.68 -12.05 -0.79
N GLU A 447 20.85 -12.56 0.44
CA GLU A 447 20.54 -13.95 0.78
C GLU A 447 19.06 -14.29 0.59
N ALA A 448 18.16 -13.35 0.92
CA ALA A 448 16.72 -13.51 0.72
C ALA A 448 16.27 -13.33 -0.75
N GLY A 449 17.19 -12.95 -1.63
CA GLY A 449 16.95 -12.79 -3.07
C GLY A 449 16.10 -11.56 -3.43
N PHE A 450 16.19 -10.48 -2.65
CA PHE A 450 15.59 -9.19 -3.03
C PHE A 450 16.48 -8.41 -3.99
N TRP A 451 17.80 -8.57 -3.85
CA TRP A 451 18.81 -8.03 -4.76
C TRP A 451 20.02 -8.96 -4.80
N THR A 452 21.08 -8.61 -5.55
CA THR A 452 22.23 -9.50 -5.75
C THR A 452 23.46 -9.11 -4.93
N THR A 453 24.51 -9.92 -4.99
CA THR A 453 25.83 -9.65 -4.39
C THR A 453 26.44 -8.32 -4.86
N GLN A 454 26.09 -7.88 -6.08
CA GLN A 454 26.52 -6.59 -6.60
C GLN A 454 26.07 -5.43 -5.70
N ASP A 455 24.87 -5.49 -5.12
CA ASP A 455 24.38 -4.47 -4.19
C ASP A 455 25.08 -4.51 -2.84
N VAL A 456 25.55 -5.68 -2.42
CA VAL A 456 26.33 -5.84 -1.19
C VAL A 456 27.71 -5.20 -1.36
N GLU A 457 28.38 -5.47 -2.47
CA GLU A 457 29.66 -4.84 -2.84
C GLU A 457 29.50 -3.33 -3.01
N PHE A 458 28.43 -2.91 -3.71
CA PHE A 458 28.11 -1.49 -3.88
C PHE A 458 27.81 -0.80 -2.53
N THR A 459 27.09 -1.45 -1.61
CA THR A 459 26.88 -0.93 -0.25
C THR A 459 28.22 -0.76 0.48
N ALA A 460 29.15 -1.70 0.33
CA ALA A 460 30.48 -1.60 0.93
C ALA A 460 31.28 -0.43 0.34
N ALA A 461 31.28 -0.27 -0.98
CA ALA A 461 31.90 0.87 -1.65
C ALA A 461 31.28 2.20 -1.19
N TRP A 462 29.95 2.28 -1.14
CA TRP A 462 29.20 3.45 -0.68
C TRP A 462 29.59 3.88 0.73
N LEU A 463 29.62 2.93 1.68
CA LEU A 463 29.97 3.24 3.08
C LEU A 463 31.43 3.66 3.22
N LYS A 464 32.35 3.07 2.47
CA LYS A 464 33.76 3.52 2.44
C LYS A 464 33.86 4.93 1.87
N ASP A 465 33.17 5.22 0.76
CA ASP A 465 33.19 6.54 0.15
C ASP A 465 32.58 7.59 1.09
N LEU A 466 31.52 7.27 1.84
CA LEU A 466 31.01 8.16 2.90
C LEU A 466 32.11 8.52 3.91
N VAL A 467 32.84 7.52 4.42
CA VAL A 467 33.96 7.78 5.35
C VAL A 467 35.05 8.61 4.67
N SER A 468 35.38 8.31 3.40
CA SER A 468 36.45 8.98 2.66
C SER A 468 36.14 10.45 2.38
N VAL A 469 34.87 10.81 2.17
CA VAL A 469 34.42 12.20 2.01
C VAL A 469 34.15 12.91 3.34
N GLY A 470 34.39 12.25 4.48
CA GLY A 470 34.31 12.84 5.81
C GLY A 470 32.93 12.75 6.49
N TYR A 471 32.01 11.93 5.97
CA TYR A 471 30.74 11.65 6.64
C TYR A 471 30.98 10.85 7.92
N LYS A 472 30.29 11.26 8.99
CA LYS A 472 30.40 10.61 10.31
C LYS A 472 29.28 9.60 10.50
N GLU A 473 29.65 8.38 10.89
CA GLU A 473 28.71 7.33 11.27
C GLU A 473 27.77 7.81 12.39
N PRO A 474 26.44 7.70 12.20
CA PRO A 474 25.48 8.04 13.24
C PRO A 474 25.60 7.12 14.46
N ALA A 475 25.39 7.70 15.66
CA ALA A 475 25.33 6.93 16.89
C ALA A 475 24.05 6.09 16.93
N LEU A 476 24.17 4.83 17.36
CA LEU A 476 23.01 3.98 17.62
C LEU A 476 22.18 4.54 18.77
N HIS A 477 20.86 4.49 18.62
CA HIS A 477 19.95 4.91 19.66
C HIS A 477 19.78 3.78 20.69
N VAL A 478 20.35 3.98 21.88
CA VAL A 478 20.23 3.05 23.01
C VAL A 478 18.82 3.15 23.60
N SER A 479 17.83 2.53 22.96
CA SER A 479 16.54 2.17 23.57
C SER A 479 15.73 1.24 22.66
N SER A 480 15.72 -0.04 23.07
CA SER A 480 14.64 -1.04 22.97
C SER A 480 14.16 -1.50 21.59
N VAL A 481 14.80 -2.56 21.09
CA VAL A 481 14.17 -3.57 20.20
C VAL A 481 12.89 -4.18 20.83
N ASP A 482 12.68 -3.94 22.13
CA ASP A 482 11.51 -4.35 22.94
C ASP A 482 10.79 -3.16 23.60
N ARG A 483 10.55 -2.04 22.88
CA ARG A 483 9.50 -1.13 23.36
C ARG A 483 8.19 -1.86 23.11
N LYS A 484 7.65 -2.51 24.15
CA LYS A 484 6.23 -2.86 24.19
C LYS A 484 5.49 -1.62 23.68
N VAL A 485 4.64 -1.82 22.65
CA VAL A 485 3.67 -0.82 22.18
C VAL A 485 3.15 -0.12 23.44
N PRO A 486 3.39 1.20 23.62
CA PRO A 486 2.84 1.92 24.75
C PRO A 486 1.36 1.55 24.81
N SER A 487 0.89 1.18 25.99
CA SER A 487 -0.53 0.85 26.11
C SER A 487 -1.33 2.02 25.53
N LEU A 488 -2.42 1.74 24.80
CA LEU A 488 -3.23 2.74 24.09
C LEU A 488 -3.65 3.95 24.97
N ASN A 489 -3.46 3.86 26.29
CA ASN A 489 -3.81 4.84 27.30
C ASN A 489 -2.65 5.78 27.74
N GLU A 490 -1.42 5.62 27.24
CA GLU A 490 -0.24 6.42 27.68
C GLU A 490 0.23 7.49 26.68
N LEU A 491 -0.33 7.54 25.46
CA LEU A 491 0.01 8.54 24.44
C LEU A 491 -1.10 9.60 24.33
N ASP A 492 -0.70 10.86 24.19
CA ASP A 492 -1.59 11.97 23.81
C ASP A 492 -2.11 11.70 22.38
N HIS A 493 -3.27 11.05 22.27
CA HIS A 493 -3.96 10.89 20.99
C HIS A 493 -4.50 12.22 20.52
N MET A 494 -4.11 12.63 19.32
CA MET A 494 -4.63 13.81 18.64
C MET A 494 -5.65 13.37 17.60
N GLU A 495 -6.83 13.99 17.64
CA GLU A 495 -7.84 13.79 16.62
C GLU A 495 -7.55 14.70 15.43
N PHE A 496 -7.44 14.12 14.24
CA PHE A 496 -7.38 14.83 12.97
C PHE A 496 -8.22 14.07 11.96
N VAL A 497 -9.15 14.75 11.30
CA VAL A 497 -10.00 14.16 10.28
C VAL A 497 -9.51 14.61 8.90
N PRO A 498 -8.88 13.72 8.10
CA PRO A 498 -8.44 14.04 6.76
C PRO A 498 -9.60 14.53 5.88
N LEU A 499 -9.37 15.59 5.10
CA LEU A 499 -10.32 16.06 4.10
C LEU A 499 -10.46 15.02 2.99
N SER A 500 -11.67 14.57 2.67
CA SER A 500 -11.88 13.66 1.53
C SER A 500 -11.97 14.44 0.21
N LEU A 501 -11.00 14.23 -0.69
CA LEU A 501 -10.96 14.82 -2.03
C LEU A 501 -11.55 13.85 -3.08
N PRO A 502 -12.13 14.37 -4.17
CA PRO A 502 -12.79 13.53 -5.18
C PRO A 502 -11.80 12.57 -5.85
N SER A 503 -12.25 11.34 -6.08
CA SER A 503 -11.44 10.32 -6.77
C SER A 503 -11.31 10.54 -8.27
N ILE A 504 -10.29 9.91 -8.86
CA ILE A 504 -9.90 10.05 -10.28
C ILE A 504 -10.36 8.84 -11.11
N TYR A 505 -11.34 8.08 -10.65
CA TYR A 505 -11.88 6.97 -11.44
C TYR A 505 -12.52 7.49 -12.73
N LEU A 506 -11.87 7.26 -13.87
CA LEU A 506 -12.45 7.53 -15.18
C LEU A 506 -13.75 6.73 -15.35
N GLY A 507 -14.84 7.43 -15.61
CA GLY A 507 -16.16 6.83 -15.85
C GLY A 507 -17.00 6.56 -14.59
N VAL A 508 -16.44 6.70 -13.39
CA VAL A 508 -17.21 6.76 -12.15
C VAL A 508 -17.15 8.20 -11.66
N LYS A 509 -18.16 9.00 -12.02
CA LYS A 509 -18.42 10.25 -11.28
C LYS A 509 -18.63 9.84 -9.84
N GLU A 510 -17.63 10.07 -9.00
CA GLU A 510 -17.79 9.86 -7.58
C GLU A 510 -18.74 10.93 -7.08
N ALA A 511 -20.00 10.53 -6.93
CA ALA A 511 -21.02 11.34 -6.34
C ALA A 511 -20.92 11.23 -4.80
N SER A 512 -19.71 11.27 -4.24
CA SER A 512 -19.40 10.63 -2.97
C SER A 512 -19.71 11.43 -1.71
N THR A 513 -20.01 12.73 -1.79
CA THR A 513 -20.57 13.48 -0.64
C THR A 513 -22.05 13.78 -0.81
N VAL A 514 -22.51 14.21 -1.99
CA VAL A 514 -23.93 14.55 -2.20
C VAL A 514 -24.79 13.32 -2.50
N VAL A 515 -24.30 12.26 -3.18
CA VAL A 515 -25.10 11.04 -3.45
C VAL A 515 -24.93 9.98 -2.36
N SER A 516 -23.89 10.03 -1.52
CA SER A 516 -23.89 9.23 -0.29
C SER A 516 -24.92 9.77 0.70
N GLU A 517 -25.00 11.09 0.92
CA GLU A 517 -26.00 11.71 1.79
C GLU A 517 -27.43 11.66 1.19
N VAL A 518 -27.61 12.01 -0.09
CA VAL A 518 -28.91 11.92 -0.78
C VAL A 518 -29.32 10.46 -1.00
N GLY A 519 -28.38 9.56 -1.28
CA GLY A 519 -28.62 8.12 -1.39
C GLY A 519 -28.97 7.48 -0.05
N ASN A 520 -28.34 7.91 1.04
CA ASN A 520 -28.71 7.49 2.40
C ASN A 520 -30.07 8.05 2.80
N LEU A 521 -30.37 9.32 2.50
CA LEU A 521 -31.71 9.91 2.67
C LEU A 521 -32.78 9.19 1.86
N LEU A 522 -32.51 8.83 0.61
CA LEU A 522 -33.42 8.05 -0.24
C LEU A 522 -33.63 6.63 0.31
N LYS A 523 -32.56 5.96 0.79
CA LYS A 523 -32.65 4.65 1.46
C LYS A 523 -33.45 4.73 2.76
N TRP A 524 -33.19 5.73 3.61
CA TRP A 524 -33.96 5.95 4.84
C TRP A 524 -35.42 6.23 4.53
N ARG A 525 -35.70 7.06 3.52
CA ARG A 525 -37.06 7.38 3.10
C ARG A 525 -37.77 6.20 2.42
N GLN A 526 -37.06 5.33 1.73
CA GLN A 526 -37.60 4.09 1.18
C GLN A 526 -37.89 3.06 2.29
N PHE A 527 -37.07 3.04 3.36
CA PHE A 527 -37.25 2.10 4.47
C PHE A 527 -38.33 2.54 5.47
N TYR A 528 -38.34 3.81 5.86
CA TYR A 528 -39.21 4.39 6.89
C TYR A 528 -40.41 5.17 6.32
N GLY A 529 -40.43 5.47 5.02
CA GLY A 529 -41.42 6.35 4.42
C GLY A 529 -42.86 5.85 4.53
N HIS A 530 -43.06 4.53 4.54
CA HIS A 530 -44.38 3.90 4.69
C HIS A 530 -44.72 3.54 6.15
N ILE A 531 -43.83 3.87 7.09
CA ILE A 531 -44.07 3.75 8.54
C ILE A 531 -44.61 5.08 9.05
N VAL A 532 -45.65 5.02 9.89
CA VAL A 532 -46.19 6.20 10.55
C VAL A 532 -45.46 6.40 11.88
N LEU A 533 -44.83 7.55 12.05
CA LEU A 533 -44.19 7.93 13.31
C LEU A 533 -45.20 8.69 14.19
N ILE A 534 -45.37 8.25 15.43
CA ILE A 534 -46.24 8.87 16.43
C ILE A 534 -45.33 9.35 17.56
N LEU A 535 -45.32 10.66 17.80
CA LEU A 535 -44.47 11.29 18.80
C LEU A 535 -45.33 12.03 19.83
N GLU A 536 -45.16 11.65 21.10
CA GLU A 536 -45.86 12.25 22.23
C GLU A 536 -44.97 13.30 22.92
N CYS A 537 -45.46 14.54 22.98
CA CYS A 537 -44.79 15.69 23.57
C CYS A 537 -45.43 16.06 24.90
N THR A 538 -44.64 16.00 25.98
CA THR A 538 -44.98 16.40 27.35
C THR A 538 -44.62 17.85 27.68
N TRP A 539 -43.69 18.44 26.94
CA TRP A 539 -43.27 19.85 27.08
C TRP A 539 -44.16 20.82 26.27
N PRO A 540 -44.17 22.14 26.59
CA PRO A 540 -44.98 23.11 25.85
C PRO A 540 -44.71 23.04 24.35
N VAL A 541 -45.81 23.01 23.59
CA VAL A 541 -45.87 22.73 22.14
C VAL A 541 -45.27 23.88 21.31
N ASP A 542 -45.18 25.08 21.91
CA ASP A 542 -44.70 26.29 21.26
C ASP A 542 -43.22 26.18 20.85
N GLY A 543 -43.01 25.92 19.56
CA GLY A 543 -41.69 25.87 18.90
C GLY A 543 -41.07 24.48 18.79
N THR A 544 -41.34 23.55 19.72
CA THR A 544 -40.75 22.20 19.72
C THR A 544 -41.41 21.26 18.72
N ALA A 545 -42.73 21.36 18.53
CA ALA A 545 -43.48 20.51 17.60
C ALA A 545 -43.02 20.67 16.14
N LEU A 546 -42.73 21.92 15.73
CA LEU A 546 -42.20 22.20 14.40
C LEU A 546 -40.79 21.61 14.21
N GLY A 547 -39.93 21.72 15.23
CA GLY A 547 -38.59 21.15 15.22
C GLY A 547 -38.60 19.63 15.02
N TRP A 548 -39.47 18.92 15.73
CA TRP A 548 -39.61 17.46 15.59
C TRP A 548 -40.15 17.05 14.23
N ARG A 549 -41.11 17.78 13.67
CA ARG A 549 -41.60 17.54 12.31
C ARG A 549 -40.55 17.81 11.26
N MET A 550 -39.74 18.86 11.41
CA MET A 550 -38.66 19.16 10.48
C MET A 550 -37.55 18.10 10.53
N LEU A 551 -37.24 17.59 11.73
CA LEU A 551 -36.22 16.56 11.93
C LEU A 551 -36.65 15.22 11.30
N TYR A 552 -37.85 14.73 11.62
CA TYR A 552 -38.30 13.40 11.19
C TYR A 552 -39.10 13.38 9.89
N GLY A 553 -39.74 14.48 9.50
CA GLY A 553 -40.57 14.59 8.29
C GLY A 553 -39.79 14.49 6.98
N ARG A 554 -38.46 14.58 7.02
CA ARG A 554 -37.59 14.32 5.85
C ARG A 554 -37.50 12.83 5.50
N ILE A 555 -37.83 11.96 6.46
CA ILE A 555 -37.62 10.50 6.38
C ILE A 555 -38.95 9.76 6.47
N PHE A 556 -39.79 10.11 7.44
CA PHE A 556 -41.13 9.57 7.60
C PHE A 556 -42.12 10.43 6.82
N GLN A 557 -42.90 9.81 5.92
CA GLN A 557 -43.89 10.57 5.14
C GLN A 557 -45.06 11.07 6.01
N LYS A 558 -45.29 10.42 7.17
CA LYS A 558 -46.36 10.74 8.11
C LYS A 558 -45.80 10.76 9.53
N VAL A 559 -45.87 11.94 10.17
CA VAL A 559 -45.49 12.17 11.56
C VAL A 559 -46.71 12.76 12.29
N VAL A 560 -47.24 12.02 13.26
CA VAL A 560 -48.36 12.43 14.11
C VAL A 560 -47.80 12.91 15.45
N LEU A 561 -48.17 14.11 15.87
CA LEU A 561 -47.75 14.70 17.13
C LEU A 561 -48.92 14.72 18.11
N LEU A 562 -48.73 14.16 19.29
CA LEU A 562 -49.71 14.14 20.38
C LEU A 562 -49.19 15.01 21.53
N SER A 563 -50.04 15.84 22.12
CA SER A 563 -49.66 16.63 23.30
C SER A 563 -50.84 16.94 24.21
N ASN A 564 -50.57 17.40 25.42
CA ASN A 564 -51.59 17.72 26.41
C ASN A 564 -52.40 18.99 26.12
N MET A 565 -51.92 19.82 25.19
CA MET A 565 -52.63 21.00 24.70
C MET A 565 -52.88 20.85 23.20
N SER A 566 -54.12 21.07 22.75
CA SER A 566 -54.44 21.12 21.33
C SER A 566 -54.03 22.47 20.76
N ASP A 567 -53.24 22.44 19.70
CA ASP A 567 -53.04 23.61 18.85
C ASP A 567 -53.32 23.21 17.40
N SER A 568 -54.46 23.68 16.89
CA SER A 568 -54.94 23.40 15.54
C SER A 568 -54.09 24.09 14.47
N SER A 569 -53.42 25.20 14.80
CA SER A 569 -52.56 25.92 13.87
C SER A 569 -51.27 25.13 13.55
N GLN A 570 -50.76 24.36 14.51
CA GLN A 570 -49.61 23.47 14.35
C GLN A 570 -50.02 22.01 14.14
N GLY A 571 -51.32 21.71 14.00
CA GLY A 571 -51.84 20.37 13.73
C GLY A 571 -51.47 19.34 14.80
N VAL A 572 -51.39 19.75 16.06
CA VAL A 572 -51.07 18.89 17.20
C VAL A 572 -52.38 18.45 17.85
N GLU A 573 -52.58 17.13 17.95
CA GLU A 573 -53.83 16.57 18.47
C GLU A 573 -53.75 16.50 20.01
N ALA A 574 -54.76 17.07 20.69
CA ALA A 574 -54.82 17.05 22.15
C ALA A 574 -55.03 15.64 22.68
N ASN A 575 -54.34 15.35 23.77
CA ASN A 575 -54.46 14.14 24.54
C ASN A 575 -54.55 14.50 26.03
N ALA A 576 -55.24 13.70 26.84
CA ALA A 576 -55.08 13.73 28.28
C ALA A 576 -54.21 12.53 28.66
N ASP A 577 -53.19 12.72 29.50
CA ASP A 577 -52.03 11.83 29.79
C ASP A 577 -52.27 10.31 29.85
N TRP A 578 -53.51 9.84 30.02
CA TRP A 578 -53.91 8.45 30.17
C TRP A 578 -54.67 7.86 28.96
N GLN A 579 -55.06 8.64 27.95
CA GLN A 579 -55.88 8.17 26.81
C GLN A 579 -55.09 7.92 25.52
N THR A 580 -53.76 8.02 25.54
CA THR A 580 -52.91 7.82 24.35
C THR A 580 -53.24 6.53 23.60
N PHE A 581 -53.53 5.44 24.32
CA PHE A 581 -53.87 4.14 23.73
C PHE A 581 -55.19 4.12 22.93
N LYS A 582 -56.19 4.93 23.30
CA LYS A 582 -57.46 5.02 22.54
C LYS A 582 -57.27 5.77 21.23
N LEU A 583 -56.43 6.80 21.24
CA LEU A 583 -56.05 7.56 20.05
C LEU A 583 -55.23 6.71 19.07
N LEU A 584 -54.39 5.80 19.57
CA LEU A 584 -53.65 4.86 18.71
C LEU A 584 -54.60 4.03 17.83
N ALA A 585 -55.73 3.55 18.36
CA ALA A 585 -56.69 2.78 17.58
C ALA A 585 -57.30 3.60 16.41
N GLN A 586 -57.58 4.88 16.65
CA GLN A 586 -58.08 5.79 15.63
C GLN A 586 -57.01 6.12 14.58
N ILE A 587 -55.76 6.32 15.02
CA ILE A 587 -54.61 6.57 14.13
C ILE A 587 -54.36 5.35 13.23
N TYR A 588 -54.49 4.13 13.77
CA TYR A 588 -54.34 2.90 12.98
C TYR A 588 -55.42 2.77 11.90
N GLN A 589 -56.67 3.12 12.21
CA GLN A 589 -57.75 3.15 11.23
C GLN A 589 -57.58 4.26 10.19
N ARG A 590 -56.96 5.38 10.55
CA ARG A 590 -56.70 6.52 9.66
C ARG A 590 -55.62 6.24 8.61
N TYR A 591 -54.68 5.34 8.91
CA TYR A 591 -53.59 4.97 8.01
C TYR A 591 -53.58 3.46 7.69
N PRO A 592 -54.62 2.93 7.02
CA PRO A 592 -54.77 1.49 6.77
C PRO A 592 -53.77 0.92 5.76
N LYS A 593 -53.06 1.80 5.04
CA LYS A 593 -52.02 1.44 4.04
C LYS A 593 -50.59 1.56 4.59
N ALA A 594 -50.41 1.80 5.89
CA ALA A 594 -49.09 1.88 6.49
C ALA A 594 -48.45 0.49 6.62
N GLU A 595 -47.14 0.39 6.36
CA GLU A 595 -46.37 -0.86 6.55
C GLU A 595 -46.10 -1.14 8.04
N GLY A 596 -46.18 -0.11 8.90
CA GLY A 596 -45.98 -0.23 10.34
C GLY A 596 -46.15 1.10 11.08
N PHE A 597 -46.11 1.03 12.41
CA PHE A 597 -46.24 2.18 13.30
C PHE A 597 -45.08 2.22 14.29
N LEU A 598 -44.48 3.39 14.48
CA LEU A 598 -43.40 3.61 15.44
C LEU A 598 -43.85 4.68 16.43
N TYR A 599 -43.88 4.34 17.72
CA TYR A 599 -44.31 5.24 18.79
C TYR A 599 -43.12 5.66 19.65
N MET A 600 -42.99 6.96 19.91
CA MET A 600 -41.89 7.55 20.67
C MET A 600 -42.40 8.67 21.60
N LYS A 601 -41.69 8.88 22.71
CA LYS A 601 -41.87 10.06 23.55
C LYS A 601 -40.74 11.05 23.31
N ASP A 602 -41.01 12.33 23.56
CA ASP A 602 -40.11 13.46 23.37
C ASP A 602 -38.77 13.38 24.13
N ASN A 603 -38.68 12.60 25.20
CA ASN A 603 -37.45 12.33 25.93
C ASN A 603 -36.54 11.27 25.27
N ILE A 604 -36.91 10.76 24.09
CA ILE A 604 -36.18 9.74 23.36
C ILE A 604 -35.87 10.24 21.95
N LEU A 605 -34.59 10.21 21.59
CA LEU A 605 -34.13 10.50 20.24
C LEU A 605 -33.93 9.22 19.43
N LEU A 606 -34.57 9.14 18.27
CA LEU A 606 -34.38 8.04 17.33
C LEU A 606 -33.13 8.24 16.47
N ASN A 607 -32.13 7.41 16.69
CA ASN A 607 -30.99 7.24 15.80
C ASN A 607 -31.39 6.34 14.61
N TYR A 608 -32.12 6.91 13.66
CA TYR A 608 -32.64 6.15 12.50
C TYR A 608 -31.54 5.70 11.53
N TRP A 609 -30.38 6.37 11.52
CA TRP A 609 -29.28 6.07 10.58
C TRP A 609 -28.56 4.76 10.91
N ASN A 610 -28.53 4.36 12.18
CA ASN A 610 -27.97 3.06 12.60
C ASN A 610 -28.96 1.89 12.57
N LEU A 611 -30.24 2.14 12.27
CA LEU A 611 -31.32 1.14 12.34
C LEU A 611 -31.71 0.54 10.97
N LEU A 612 -31.05 0.93 9.87
CA LEU A 612 -31.31 0.41 8.52
C LEU A 612 -31.13 -1.11 8.37
N GLN A 613 -30.27 -1.71 9.20
CA GLN A 613 -29.99 -3.16 9.19
C GLN A 613 -30.86 -3.93 10.19
N ALA A 614 -31.73 -3.24 10.94
CA ALA A 614 -32.64 -3.89 11.88
C ALA A 614 -33.74 -4.64 11.11
N ASN A 615 -34.08 -5.84 11.59
CA ASN A 615 -35.09 -6.67 10.95
C ASN A 615 -36.48 -6.03 11.08
N LYS A 616 -37.11 -5.66 9.96
CA LYS A 616 -38.45 -5.05 9.92
C LYS A 616 -39.55 -5.91 10.59
N THR A 617 -39.40 -7.23 10.56
CA THR A 617 -40.36 -8.17 11.17
C THR A 617 -40.07 -8.47 12.63
N ARG A 618 -38.89 -8.06 13.10
CA ARG A 618 -38.41 -8.28 14.45
C ARG A 618 -37.78 -6.99 14.96
N LEU A 619 -38.61 -6.13 15.51
CA LEU A 619 -38.22 -4.92 16.25
C LEU A 619 -37.33 -5.19 17.48
N TRP A 620 -36.93 -6.43 17.72
CA TRP A 620 -36.17 -6.87 18.89
C TRP A 620 -34.83 -7.43 18.43
N ASN A 621 -33.79 -6.61 18.46
CA ASN A 621 -32.44 -7.12 18.64
C ASN A 621 -32.03 -6.86 20.09
N LEU A 622 -32.16 -7.91 20.89
CA LEU A 622 -31.73 -7.99 22.27
C LEU A 622 -30.20 -8.12 22.33
N ARG A 623 -29.45 -7.03 22.11
CA ARG A 623 -28.11 -6.94 22.68
C ARG A 623 -28.05 -5.78 23.65
N ARG A 624 -28.10 -6.15 24.93
CA ARG A 624 -27.81 -5.28 26.08
C ARG A 624 -26.42 -4.67 25.88
N ILE A 625 -26.34 -3.35 25.98
CA ILE A 625 -25.12 -2.66 26.39
C ILE A 625 -25.42 -2.03 27.75
N VAL A 626 -24.42 -2.08 28.62
CA VAL A 626 -24.49 -1.95 30.07
C VAL A 626 -25.02 -0.58 30.51
N SER A 627 -25.93 -0.60 31.48
CA SER A 627 -26.42 0.58 32.19
C SER A 627 -25.36 1.12 33.13
N ILE A 628 -25.00 2.40 32.97
CA ILE A 628 -24.26 3.14 33.99
C ILE A 628 -25.26 3.69 35.02
N PRO A 629 -25.04 3.53 36.34
CA PRO A 629 -25.93 4.06 37.37
C PRO A 629 -25.98 5.58 37.36
N ALA A 630 -27.12 6.15 37.76
CA ALA A 630 -27.37 7.59 37.83
C ALA A 630 -26.36 8.39 38.69
N ARG A 631 -25.57 7.74 39.57
CA ARG A 631 -24.46 8.36 40.32
C ARG A 631 -23.18 8.57 39.51
N LEU A 632 -22.95 7.81 38.42
CA LEU A 632 -21.77 7.95 37.54
C LEU A 632 -21.99 8.93 36.36
N LEU A 633 -23.21 9.04 35.81
CA LEU A 633 -23.51 9.98 34.70
C LEU A 633 -23.42 11.45 35.16
N TRP A 634 -23.81 11.70 36.41
CA TRP A 634 -23.68 12.98 37.11
C TRP A 634 -22.21 13.37 37.39
N LEU A 635 -21.26 12.42 37.40
CA LEU A 635 -19.81 12.68 37.46
C LEU A 635 -19.21 13.03 36.08
N MET A 636 -19.75 12.50 34.97
CA MET A 636 -19.36 12.89 33.60
C MET A 636 -19.85 14.30 33.23
N LEU A 637 -20.99 14.72 33.78
CA LEU A 637 -21.45 16.11 33.78
C LEU A 637 -20.54 17.06 34.60
N LYS A 638 -19.51 16.54 35.31
CA LYS A 638 -18.59 17.32 36.14
C LYS A 638 -17.19 17.54 35.54
N SER A 639 -16.83 16.89 34.42
CA SER A 639 -15.61 17.17 33.64
C SER A 639 -15.92 18.08 32.44
N GLN A 640 -15.32 19.26 32.36
CA GLN A 640 -15.71 20.34 31.42
C GLN A 640 -15.25 20.21 29.95
N HIS A 641 -14.71 19.08 29.48
CA HIS A 641 -14.40 18.91 28.05
C HIS A 641 -14.70 17.48 27.57
N LEU A 642 -15.92 17.28 27.06
CA LEU A 642 -16.19 16.82 25.68
C LEU A 642 -17.69 16.52 25.52
N CYS A 643 -18.28 17.20 24.52
CA CYS A 643 -19.67 17.12 24.06
C CYS A 643 -20.07 15.69 23.63
N PRO A 644 -21.35 15.29 23.73
CA PRO A 644 -21.78 14.54 24.90
C PRO A 644 -22.28 13.12 24.59
N MET A 645 -21.79 12.15 25.37
CA MET A 645 -22.43 10.84 25.56
C MET A 645 -23.70 10.97 26.43
N VAL A 646 -24.81 10.35 26.02
CA VAL A 646 -25.97 10.10 26.91
C VAL A 646 -26.56 8.69 26.65
N PHE A 647 -26.81 7.93 27.71
CA PHE A 647 -27.33 6.56 27.69
C PHE A 647 -28.47 6.33 28.72
N PHE A 648 -29.52 5.62 28.27
CA PHE A 648 -30.56 4.79 28.95
C PHE A 648 -31.57 5.33 30.02
N ARG A 649 -32.86 4.90 29.92
CA ARG A 649 -33.65 4.02 30.86
C ARG A 649 -35.16 4.00 30.47
N PHE A 650 -35.74 2.83 30.11
CA PHE A 650 -37.19 2.70 29.91
C PHE A 650 -37.85 2.04 31.12
N LEU A 651 -38.73 2.79 31.80
CA LEU A 651 -39.57 2.32 32.90
C LEU A 651 -40.99 2.03 32.37
N LYS A 652 -41.43 0.82 32.70
CA LYS A 652 -42.76 0.24 32.56
C LYS A 652 -43.66 0.80 33.67
N LEU A 653 -44.92 1.14 33.34
CA LEU A 653 -46.15 1.17 34.18
C LEU A 653 -47.25 1.71 33.24
N GLY A 654 -48.42 1.12 33.00
CA GLY A 654 -49.21 0.14 33.73
C GLY A 654 -50.55 0.79 34.10
N SER A 655 -51.65 0.38 33.44
CA SER A 655 -53.10 0.73 33.65
C SER A 655 -53.44 2.23 33.59
N TRP A 656 -54.43 2.72 32.82
CA TRP A 656 -55.83 2.28 32.61
C TRP A 656 -56.30 2.52 31.17
#